data_AF-A0A1G1AI00-F1
#
_entry.id   AF-A0A1G1AI00-F1
#
_cell.length_a   1.000
_cell.length_b   1.000
_cell.length_c   1.000
_cell.angle_alpha   90.00
_cell.angle_beta   90.00
_cell.angle_gamma   90.00
#
_symmetry.space_group_name_H-M   'P 1'
#
loop_
_entity.id
_entity.type
_entity.pdbx_description
1 polymer ?
#
loop_
_entity_poly.entity_id
_entity_poly.type
_entity_poly.pdbx_seq_one_letter_code
_entity_poly.pdbx_strand_id
1 'polypeptide(L)'
;MKFSRISWILGCILMSATFLHAQTSQGGPHIGYVYPAGGKQDSSFDVTIGGQFLGGLTNIFVSGGGVQSSIVEVIRPISGKELNDLRIKADELLARRSVVKNDFKALENFRSFKNASKDDKKNDGMEDKEIQDLKKKYENSKWTAEDDKMLMDVRKKISGGIRRPENPSISEIASLRFKISPDAKPGDREIRLVTAQGLTNPMLFKIGVIPEYTEPAKKTIQQQRVIKGGEGGGFGSVKEKKDTKVTLPAVINGQILEGTIDRYCFEAKKGTKLVIISSARELIPYIADAVPGWFQATLALYDSSGNEVAYNDDFQSNPDPVLYYEIPSDGEYVLAIKDSIYRGREDFVYRITLGELPFITSIFPLGGPKDSSTKIELKGWNLPSSSMTFDVKDKAPGIYPVSLQKDEWISNVMPFAVDDVPDCLEKEPDSQHRTAQMITMPVVVNGSIDHPDDRDFFKFEGKAGDEIVAEVYARRLNSPLDAMVKLSDAGGREIGCNDDFEDKGSGLETHHADSYLRVTLPSNGTYFVEVVDVQHNGGPEYAYRLRVSMPRPDFALRVTPSSVNLRAGGTVAVTIYALRYDGFTNAINVALKDAPEGFKLGGTIIPGTQEQVRVTLTAPPLAQTQPVALKVEGTATIKGNVVTRQAVPSEDMMQAFFYRHLVPSEEMRVGVGGRAKSKQKKKQVPAVKVISALPVRIPAGGTAVIKLNIPGDLAAKKIDLELDDPPAGVRLVKFSSMPSGAEILLASDQKQVKEGQEGNLIIAAYLRSDKTEKDKQSGKSRVKLTTLPAIPFEVIAKQK
;
A
#
# COMPACT_ATOMS: atom_id res chain seq x y z
N MET A 1 -45.22 -25.78 -29.00
CA MET A 1 -44.59 -24.44 -29.10
C MET A 1 -44.27 -23.99 -27.67
N LYS A 2 -43.15 -24.31 -26.99
CA LYS A 2 -41.70 -24.17 -27.26
C LYS A 2 -41.26 -22.76 -27.71
N PHE A 3 -40.35 -22.20 -26.90
CA PHE A 3 -39.65 -20.90 -26.94
C PHE A 3 -40.32 -19.68 -26.28
N SER A 4 -39.96 -19.41 -25.02
CA SER A 4 -39.59 -18.08 -24.50
C SER A 4 -39.60 -18.04 -22.95
N ARG A 5 -38.63 -18.68 -22.29
CA ARG A 5 -38.30 -18.41 -20.86
C ARG A 5 -36.80 -18.46 -20.56
N ILE A 6 -35.94 -18.59 -21.57
CA ILE A 6 -34.49 -18.81 -21.40
C ILE A 6 -33.67 -17.50 -21.42
N SER A 7 -34.23 -16.37 -21.84
CA SER A 7 -33.43 -15.13 -22.00
C SER A 7 -33.26 -14.27 -20.72
N TRP A 8 -34.06 -14.49 -19.66
CA TRP A 8 -33.99 -13.67 -18.44
C TRP A 8 -33.10 -14.24 -17.33
N ILE A 9 -32.66 -15.50 -17.44
CA ILE A 9 -31.81 -16.15 -16.43
C ILE A 9 -30.31 -16.01 -16.77
N LEU A 10 -29.93 -15.86 -18.04
CA LEU A 10 -28.52 -15.68 -18.43
C LEU A 10 -27.97 -14.26 -18.16
N GLY A 11 -28.81 -13.21 -18.21
CA GLY A 11 -28.38 -11.82 -17.99
C GLY A 11 -28.02 -11.50 -16.54
N CYS A 12 -28.60 -12.21 -15.56
CA CYS A 12 -28.41 -11.94 -14.13
C CYS A 12 -27.20 -12.65 -13.51
N ILE A 13 -26.62 -13.64 -14.20
CA ILE A 13 -25.49 -14.42 -13.71
C ILE A 13 -24.14 -13.73 -14.03
N LEU A 14 -24.09 -12.90 -15.08
CA LEU A 14 -22.86 -12.19 -15.48
C LEU A 14 -22.53 -10.98 -14.58
N MET A 15 -23.50 -10.38 -13.87
CA MET A 15 -23.24 -9.31 -12.89
C MET A 15 -22.83 -9.83 -11.50
N SER A 16 -22.86 -11.14 -11.24
CA SER A 16 -22.59 -11.72 -9.92
C SER A 16 -21.25 -12.44 -9.79
N ALA A 17 -20.50 -12.54 -10.89
CA ALA A 17 -19.18 -13.17 -10.99
C ALA A 17 -17.98 -12.22 -10.75
N THR A 18 -18.21 -10.91 -10.59
CA THR A 18 -17.15 -9.89 -10.58
C THR A 18 -16.44 -9.70 -9.24
N PHE A 19 -17.02 -10.16 -8.12
CA PHE A 19 -16.46 -9.90 -6.77
C PHE A 19 -15.21 -10.72 -6.39
N LEU A 20 -14.87 -11.80 -7.12
CA LEU A 20 -13.76 -12.69 -6.77
C LEU A 20 -12.62 -12.73 -7.78
N HIS A 21 -12.72 -11.98 -8.88
CA HIS A 21 -11.69 -11.96 -9.92
C HIS A 21 -10.37 -11.31 -9.46
N ALA A 22 -10.36 -10.66 -8.29
CA ALA A 22 -9.45 -9.56 -8.05
C ALA A 22 -8.25 -9.86 -7.13
N GLN A 23 -8.19 -11.01 -6.45
CA GLN A 23 -7.17 -11.20 -5.40
C GLN A 23 -5.98 -12.07 -5.77
N THR A 24 -5.97 -12.65 -6.97
CA THR A 24 -4.84 -13.44 -7.44
C THR A 24 -4.71 -13.23 -8.94
N SER A 25 -3.72 -12.43 -9.34
CA SER A 25 -3.22 -12.10 -10.70
C SER A 25 -3.78 -10.88 -11.46
N GLN A 26 -4.93 -10.28 -11.10
CA GLN A 26 -5.32 -8.92 -11.54
C GLN A 26 -6.02 -8.22 -10.38
N GLY A 27 -5.36 -7.26 -9.74
CA GLY A 27 -5.65 -6.74 -8.39
C GLY A 27 -7.10 -6.30 -8.09
N GLY A 28 -7.38 -6.22 -6.79
CA GLY A 28 -8.59 -5.62 -6.21
C GLY A 28 -8.77 -4.16 -6.63
N PRO A 29 -9.92 -3.55 -6.30
CA PRO A 29 -10.03 -2.10 -6.37
C PRO A 29 -8.86 -1.46 -5.63
N HIS A 30 -8.24 -0.45 -6.22
CA HIS A 30 -6.98 0.12 -5.73
C HIS A 30 -6.97 1.63 -5.94
N ILE A 31 -6.46 2.37 -4.94
CA ILE A 31 -6.17 3.80 -5.00
C ILE A 31 -4.67 3.98 -5.24
N GLY A 32 -4.32 4.69 -6.31
CA GLY A 32 -2.94 5.11 -6.57
C GLY A 32 -2.61 6.48 -5.98
N TYR A 33 -3.58 7.40 -5.90
CA TYR A 33 -3.38 8.69 -5.25
C TYR A 33 -4.70 9.35 -4.80
N VAL A 34 -4.59 10.30 -3.86
CA VAL A 34 -5.64 11.22 -3.43
C VAL A 34 -5.16 12.65 -3.60
N TYR A 35 -5.97 13.53 -4.20
CA TYR A 35 -5.62 14.93 -4.42
C TYR A 35 -6.80 15.90 -4.17
N PRO A 36 -6.67 16.95 -3.34
CA PRO A 36 -5.54 17.18 -2.44
C PRO A 36 -5.39 16.04 -1.42
N ALA A 37 -4.16 15.79 -0.96
CA ALA A 37 -3.86 14.73 0.01
C ALA A 37 -4.16 15.16 1.47
N GLY A 38 -4.97 16.19 1.66
CA GLY A 38 -5.34 16.71 2.96
C GLY A 38 -6.34 17.86 2.89
N GLY A 39 -6.70 18.38 4.05
CA GLY A 39 -7.53 19.56 4.19
C GLY A 39 -7.52 20.15 5.59
N LYS A 40 -7.84 21.45 5.68
CA LYS A 40 -8.03 22.15 6.94
C LYS A 40 -9.33 21.71 7.64
N GLN A 41 -9.35 21.71 8.96
CA GLN A 41 -10.60 21.74 9.74
C GLN A 41 -11.56 22.84 9.25
N ASP A 42 -12.86 22.60 9.43
CA ASP A 42 -13.93 23.53 9.05
C ASP A 42 -13.88 23.97 7.58
N SER A 43 -13.62 23.01 6.69
CA SER A 43 -13.54 23.28 5.25
C SER A 43 -14.39 22.32 4.43
N SER A 44 -14.74 22.73 3.22
CA SER A 44 -15.42 21.90 2.23
C SER A 44 -14.80 22.10 0.87
N PHE A 45 -14.41 21.01 0.22
CA PHE A 45 -13.67 21.04 -1.05
C PHE A 45 -13.86 19.73 -1.82
N ASP A 46 -13.52 19.75 -3.09
CA ASP A 46 -13.58 18.56 -3.94
C ASP A 46 -12.24 17.82 -3.90
N VAL A 47 -12.30 16.49 -3.84
CA VAL A 47 -11.18 15.55 -3.81
C VAL A 47 -11.25 14.67 -5.05
N THR A 48 -10.11 14.51 -5.73
CA THR A 48 -9.92 13.63 -6.87
C THR A 48 -9.08 12.43 -6.43
N ILE A 49 -9.61 11.23 -6.64
CA ILE A 49 -8.93 9.97 -6.34
C ILE A 49 -8.70 9.23 -7.65
N GLY A 50 -7.44 8.96 -7.98
CA GLY A 50 -7.06 8.13 -9.12
C GLY A 50 -6.73 6.70 -8.68
N GLY A 51 -7.19 5.74 -9.45
CA GLY A 51 -7.04 4.33 -9.12
C GLY A 51 -7.50 3.39 -10.23
N GLN A 52 -7.78 2.14 -9.87
CA GLN A 52 -8.31 1.13 -10.79
C GLN A 52 -9.43 0.33 -10.13
N PHE A 53 -10.40 -0.11 -10.95
CA PHE A 53 -11.61 -0.79 -10.51
C PHE A 53 -12.44 0.00 -9.48
N LEU A 54 -12.54 1.32 -9.66
CA LEU A 54 -13.34 2.23 -8.83
C LEU A 54 -14.83 2.23 -9.20
N GLY A 55 -15.19 1.57 -10.32
CA GLY A 55 -16.56 1.43 -10.79
C GLY A 55 -17.54 0.91 -9.71
N GLY A 56 -18.73 1.53 -9.65
CA GLY A 56 -19.75 1.15 -8.67
C GLY A 56 -19.40 1.53 -7.23
N LEU A 57 -18.59 2.58 -7.05
CA LEU A 57 -18.38 3.24 -5.77
C LEU A 57 -19.72 3.52 -5.06
N THR A 58 -19.83 3.06 -3.81
CA THR A 58 -21.03 3.23 -2.98
C THR A 58 -20.77 3.96 -1.68
N ASN A 59 -19.55 3.87 -1.14
CA ASN A 59 -19.21 4.51 0.12
C ASN A 59 -17.71 4.86 0.20
N ILE A 60 -17.38 5.78 1.11
CA ILE A 60 -16.01 6.23 1.40
C ILE A 60 -15.80 6.05 2.91
N PHE A 61 -14.65 5.50 3.27
CA PHE A 61 -14.22 5.33 4.65
C PHE A 61 -12.97 6.19 4.89
N VAL A 62 -13.00 7.02 5.92
CA VAL A 62 -11.87 7.82 6.39
C VAL A 62 -11.65 7.45 7.86
N SER A 63 -10.43 7.05 8.25
CA SER A 63 -10.12 6.73 9.65
C SER A 63 -10.28 7.95 10.56
N GLY A 64 -10.21 7.78 11.89
CA GLY A 64 -10.23 8.89 12.87
C GLY A 64 -11.52 9.73 12.98
N GLY A 65 -12.49 9.60 12.06
CA GLY A 65 -13.74 10.36 12.05
C GLY A 65 -13.57 11.85 11.68
N GLY A 66 -14.66 12.61 11.77
CA GLY A 66 -14.66 14.06 11.53
C GLY A 66 -14.70 14.49 10.06
N VAL A 67 -14.78 13.55 9.10
CA VAL A 67 -14.90 13.82 7.67
C VAL A 67 -16.22 13.28 7.13
N GLN A 68 -17.00 14.15 6.51
CA GLN A 68 -18.17 13.78 5.71
C GLN A 68 -17.80 13.82 4.23
N SER A 69 -18.32 12.88 3.45
CA SER A 69 -18.00 12.79 2.03
C SER A 69 -19.23 12.43 1.20
N SER A 70 -19.33 12.98 -0.01
CA SER A 70 -20.30 12.57 -1.02
C SER A 70 -19.64 12.33 -2.37
N ILE A 71 -20.22 11.42 -3.18
CA ILE A 71 -19.71 11.10 -4.51
C ILE A 71 -20.25 12.14 -5.49
N VAL A 72 -19.35 12.80 -6.21
CA VAL A 72 -19.71 13.75 -7.27
C VAL A 72 -19.80 13.02 -8.60
N GLU A 73 -18.72 12.35 -9.01
CA GLU A 73 -18.66 11.61 -10.27
C GLU A 73 -17.62 10.49 -10.20
N VAL A 74 -17.86 9.39 -10.92
CA VAL A 74 -16.86 8.33 -11.16
C VAL A 74 -16.71 8.11 -12.64
N ILE A 75 -15.48 8.05 -13.11
CA ILE A 75 -15.14 7.94 -14.52
C ILE A 75 -14.21 6.76 -14.72
N ARG A 76 -14.53 5.97 -15.74
CA ARG A 76 -13.75 4.81 -16.15
C ARG A 76 -13.52 4.80 -17.65
N PRO A 77 -12.41 4.21 -18.11
CA PRO A 77 -12.19 3.98 -19.52
C PRO A 77 -13.35 3.16 -20.11
N ILE A 78 -13.80 3.54 -21.31
CA ILE A 78 -14.84 2.78 -22.01
C ILE A 78 -14.22 1.47 -22.49
N SER A 79 -14.85 0.33 -22.15
CA SER A 79 -14.36 -0.96 -22.62
C SER A 79 -14.51 -1.08 -24.15
N GLY A 80 -13.69 -1.93 -24.79
CA GLY A 80 -13.77 -2.12 -26.24
C GLY A 80 -15.15 -2.57 -26.71
N LYS A 81 -15.84 -3.39 -25.91
CA LYS A 81 -17.22 -3.81 -26.16
C LYS A 81 -18.20 -2.64 -26.02
N GLU A 82 -18.17 -1.89 -24.92
CA GLU A 82 -19.05 -0.73 -24.73
C GLU A 82 -18.87 0.32 -25.83
N LEU A 83 -17.62 0.55 -26.27
CA LEU A 83 -17.35 1.46 -27.39
C LEU A 83 -17.95 0.93 -28.70
N ASN A 84 -17.85 -0.38 -28.96
CA ASN A 84 -18.45 -1.00 -30.13
C ASN A 84 -19.98 -0.95 -30.09
N ASP A 85 -20.59 -1.25 -28.95
CA ASP A 85 -22.03 -1.20 -28.74
C ASP A 85 -22.56 0.24 -28.88
N LEU A 86 -21.84 1.23 -28.36
CA LEU A 86 -22.17 2.64 -28.56
C LEU A 86 -22.05 3.06 -30.02
N ARG A 87 -21.02 2.59 -30.74
CA ARG A 87 -20.86 2.83 -32.19
C ARG A 87 -22.04 2.24 -32.97
N ILE A 88 -22.38 0.97 -32.74
CA ILE A 88 -23.54 0.31 -33.36
C ILE A 88 -24.82 1.12 -33.08
N LYS A 89 -25.01 1.55 -31.83
CA LYS A 89 -26.19 2.35 -31.44
C LYS A 89 -26.21 3.73 -32.12
N ALA A 90 -25.06 4.37 -32.30
CA ALA A 90 -24.95 5.62 -33.04
C ALA A 90 -25.31 5.40 -34.51
N ASP A 91 -24.83 4.30 -35.11
CA ASP A 91 -25.12 3.92 -36.50
C ASP A 91 -26.62 3.68 -36.71
N GLU A 92 -27.27 2.94 -35.81
CA GLU A 92 -28.72 2.71 -35.86
C GLU A 92 -29.53 3.99 -35.73
N LEU A 93 -29.15 4.90 -34.82
CA LEU A 93 -29.82 6.18 -34.65
C LEU A 93 -29.62 7.10 -35.85
N LEU A 94 -28.44 7.11 -36.47
CA LEU A 94 -28.17 7.88 -37.68
C LEU A 94 -28.92 7.34 -38.88
N ALA A 95 -28.92 6.03 -39.09
CA ALA A 95 -29.68 5.40 -40.17
C ALA A 95 -31.17 5.69 -40.05
N ARG A 96 -31.74 5.58 -38.83
CA ARG A 96 -33.14 5.96 -38.57
C ARG A 96 -33.38 7.45 -38.84
N ARG A 97 -32.49 8.35 -38.38
CA ARG A 97 -32.60 9.80 -38.63
C ARG A 97 -32.59 10.12 -40.13
N SER A 98 -31.69 9.49 -40.89
CA SER A 98 -31.55 9.69 -42.33
C SER A 98 -32.79 9.25 -43.10
N VAL A 99 -33.43 8.14 -42.72
CA VAL A 99 -34.70 7.70 -43.33
C VAL A 99 -35.84 8.66 -43.01
N VAL A 100 -35.99 9.07 -41.75
CA VAL A 100 -37.11 9.94 -41.34
C VAL A 100 -36.98 11.38 -41.86
N LYS A 101 -35.75 11.92 -41.89
CA LYS A 101 -35.47 13.30 -42.38
C LYS A 101 -35.11 13.36 -43.87
N ASN A 102 -35.09 12.21 -44.56
CA ASN A 102 -34.68 12.05 -45.97
C ASN A 102 -33.29 12.67 -46.26
N ASP A 103 -32.35 12.54 -45.32
CA ASP A 103 -31.00 13.11 -45.37
C ASP A 103 -29.95 11.99 -45.21
N PHE A 104 -29.59 11.37 -46.34
CA PHE A 104 -28.69 10.23 -46.39
C PHE A 104 -27.20 10.63 -46.47
N LYS A 105 -26.88 11.92 -46.71
CA LYS A 105 -25.49 12.42 -46.71
C LYS A 105 -24.79 12.22 -45.37
N ALA A 106 -25.55 12.20 -44.27
CA ALA A 106 -25.03 11.97 -42.93
C ALA A 106 -24.40 10.56 -42.74
N LEU A 107 -24.62 9.63 -43.67
CA LEU A 107 -24.11 8.25 -43.64
C LEU A 107 -22.77 8.07 -44.40
N GLU A 108 -22.42 8.98 -45.34
CA GLU A 108 -21.22 8.89 -46.19
C GLU A 108 -19.89 8.84 -45.41
N ASN A 109 -19.86 9.45 -44.21
CA ASN A 109 -18.64 9.53 -43.39
C ASN A 109 -18.45 8.34 -42.43
N PHE A 110 -19.35 7.36 -42.40
CA PHE A 110 -19.39 6.29 -41.40
C PHE A 110 -18.79 4.95 -41.83
N ARG A 111 -18.43 4.12 -40.85
CA ARG A 111 -17.53 2.96 -41.02
C ARG A 111 -18.12 1.82 -41.85
N SER A 112 -19.44 1.58 -41.79
CA SER A 112 -20.13 0.57 -42.60
C SER A 112 -20.12 0.95 -44.09
N PHE A 113 -20.41 2.22 -44.41
CA PHE A 113 -20.35 2.76 -45.77
C PHE A 113 -18.90 2.87 -46.30
N LYS A 114 -17.93 3.22 -45.44
CA LYS A 114 -16.50 3.25 -45.81
C LYS A 114 -15.88 1.89 -46.11
N ASN A 115 -16.31 0.83 -45.42
CA ASN A 115 -15.81 -0.52 -45.69
C ASN A 115 -16.40 -1.08 -47.00
N ALA A 116 -17.66 -0.74 -47.34
CA ALA A 116 -18.24 -1.04 -48.65
C ALA A 116 -17.50 -0.33 -49.80
N SER A 117 -17.09 0.93 -49.59
CA SER A 117 -16.37 1.75 -50.59
C SER A 117 -14.92 1.29 -50.87
N LYS A 118 -14.25 0.61 -49.93
CA LYS A 118 -12.83 0.22 -50.07
C LYS A 118 -12.61 -1.08 -50.83
N ASP A 119 -13.50 -2.06 -50.71
CA ASP A 119 -13.36 -3.35 -51.40
C ASP A 119 -14.02 -3.37 -52.79
N ASP A 120 -14.97 -2.48 -53.07
CA ASP A 120 -15.66 -2.42 -54.37
C ASP A 120 -15.70 -0.99 -54.93
N LYS A 121 -14.60 -0.57 -55.57
CA LYS A 121 -14.51 0.73 -56.27
C LYS A 121 -15.40 0.86 -57.53
N LYS A 122 -16.46 0.06 -57.69
CA LYS A 122 -17.21 -0.01 -58.96
C LYS A 122 -18.70 -0.36 -58.91
N ASN A 123 -19.43 -0.18 -57.80
CA ASN A 123 -20.87 -0.46 -57.78
C ASN A 123 -21.70 0.65 -57.12
N ASP A 124 -22.17 1.62 -57.92
CA ASP A 124 -23.25 2.56 -57.54
C ASP A 124 -24.53 1.82 -57.07
N GLY A 125 -24.76 0.58 -57.51
CA GLY A 125 -25.96 -0.20 -57.18
C GLY A 125 -25.99 -0.83 -55.79
N MET A 126 -24.87 -0.88 -55.06
CA MET A 126 -24.84 -1.48 -53.71
C MET A 126 -25.29 -0.49 -52.63
N GLU A 127 -24.97 0.79 -52.79
CA GLU A 127 -25.46 1.89 -51.93
C GLU A 127 -26.98 2.02 -52.02
N ASP A 128 -27.56 1.89 -53.22
CA ASP A 128 -29.01 1.94 -53.43
C ASP A 128 -29.76 0.82 -52.71
N LYS A 129 -29.18 -0.39 -52.64
CA LYS A 129 -29.80 -1.55 -51.97
C LYS A 129 -29.78 -1.41 -50.44
N GLU A 130 -28.68 -0.94 -49.88
CA GLU A 130 -28.59 -0.66 -48.43
C GLU A 130 -29.54 0.46 -48.01
N ILE A 131 -29.65 1.53 -48.81
CA ILE A 131 -30.61 2.61 -48.57
C ILE A 131 -32.06 2.11 -48.66
N GLN A 132 -32.38 1.23 -49.61
CA GLN A 132 -33.71 0.60 -49.70
C GLN A 132 -34.03 -0.28 -48.49
N ASP A 133 -33.07 -1.09 -48.02
CA ASP A 133 -33.24 -1.94 -46.83
C ASP A 133 -33.43 -1.09 -45.56
N LEU A 134 -32.70 0.02 -45.43
CA LEU A 134 -32.89 0.99 -44.33
C LEU A 134 -34.26 1.67 -44.40
N LYS A 135 -34.69 2.12 -45.59
CA LYS A 135 -36.03 2.71 -45.81
C LYS A 135 -37.13 1.74 -45.38
N LYS A 136 -37.01 0.46 -45.76
CA LYS A 136 -37.94 -0.60 -45.35
C LYS A 136 -37.91 -0.88 -43.84
N LYS A 137 -36.72 -0.91 -43.23
CA LYS A 137 -36.54 -1.17 -41.80
C LYS A 137 -37.14 -0.07 -40.92
N TYR A 138 -37.06 1.19 -41.36
CA TYR A 138 -37.47 2.36 -40.58
C TYR A 138 -38.68 3.12 -41.14
N GLU A 139 -39.42 2.53 -42.09
CA GLU A 139 -40.54 3.14 -42.85
C GLU A 139 -41.59 3.85 -41.96
N ASN A 140 -41.91 3.26 -40.80
CA ASN A 140 -42.90 3.79 -39.84
C ASN A 140 -42.28 4.50 -38.62
N SER A 141 -40.98 4.82 -38.68
CA SER A 141 -40.30 5.49 -37.57
C SER A 141 -40.66 6.96 -37.50
N LYS A 142 -40.92 7.46 -36.30
CA LYS A 142 -40.95 8.90 -36.03
C LYS A 142 -39.61 9.33 -35.44
N TRP A 143 -39.19 10.56 -35.66
CA TRP A 143 -37.98 11.12 -35.05
C TRP A 143 -38.39 12.25 -34.10
N THR A 144 -38.05 12.13 -32.83
CA THR A 144 -38.44 13.10 -31.79
C THR A 144 -37.24 13.88 -31.23
N ALA A 145 -37.52 14.87 -30.39
CA ALA A 145 -36.48 15.60 -29.66
C ALA A 145 -35.68 14.68 -28.72
N GLU A 146 -36.32 13.65 -28.15
CA GLU A 146 -35.67 12.62 -27.34
C GLU A 146 -34.68 11.78 -28.17
N ASP A 147 -35.00 11.47 -29.44
CA ASP A 147 -34.07 10.76 -30.34
C ASP A 147 -32.85 11.63 -30.68
N ASP A 148 -33.03 12.95 -30.92
CA ASP A 148 -31.92 13.88 -31.12
C ASP A 148 -31.04 13.97 -29.86
N LYS A 149 -31.64 14.05 -28.67
CA LYS A 149 -30.91 14.01 -27.39
C LYS A 149 -30.15 12.69 -27.21
N MET A 150 -30.78 11.56 -27.52
CA MET A 150 -30.18 10.23 -27.40
C MET A 150 -28.98 10.06 -28.33
N LEU A 151 -29.08 10.54 -29.58
CA LEU A 151 -27.97 10.55 -30.53
C LEU A 151 -26.82 11.46 -30.05
N MET A 152 -27.14 12.65 -29.53
CA MET A 152 -26.13 13.55 -28.92
C MET A 152 -25.46 12.92 -27.70
N ASP A 153 -26.22 12.26 -26.82
CA ASP A 153 -25.70 11.58 -25.63
C ASP A 153 -24.79 10.40 -25.99
N VAL A 154 -25.18 9.59 -26.99
CA VAL A 154 -24.35 8.49 -27.50
C VAL A 154 -23.06 9.05 -28.12
N ARG A 155 -23.14 10.08 -28.96
CA ARG A 155 -21.96 10.74 -29.54
C ARG A 155 -21.05 11.32 -28.45
N LYS A 156 -21.63 11.98 -27.44
CA LYS A 156 -20.90 12.52 -26.27
C LYS A 156 -20.23 11.42 -25.46
N LYS A 157 -20.85 10.24 -25.32
CA LYS A 157 -20.22 9.09 -24.65
C LYS A 157 -19.08 8.51 -25.48
N ILE A 158 -19.23 8.42 -26.80
CA ILE A 158 -18.16 7.95 -27.70
C ILE A 158 -16.98 8.93 -27.69
N SER A 159 -17.24 10.24 -27.70
CA SER A 159 -16.21 11.28 -27.72
C SER A 159 -15.64 11.62 -26.34
N GLY A 160 -16.38 11.35 -25.26
CA GLY A 160 -16.03 11.69 -23.88
C GLY A 160 -15.45 10.53 -23.06
N GLY A 161 -14.99 9.45 -23.71
CA GLY A 161 -14.22 8.40 -23.03
C GLY A 161 -12.84 8.92 -22.60
N ILE A 162 -12.35 8.50 -21.43
CA ILE A 162 -10.98 8.84 -20.99
C ILE A 162 -9.98 8.31 -22.02
N ARG A 163 -8.94 9.10 -22.37
CA ARG A 163 -7.69 8.56 -22.95
C ARG A 163 -7.30 7.35 -22.12
N ARG A 164 -7.08 6.15 -22.69
CA ARG A 164 -6.51 5.04 -21.92
C ARG A 164 -5.21 5.57 -21.29
N PRO A 165 -5.14 5.74 -19.95
CA PRO A 165 -3.96 6.34 -19.35
C PRO A 165 -2.78 5.42 -19.61
N GLU A 166 -1.59 6.01 -19.71
CA GLU A 166 -0.36 5.23 -19.95
C GLU A 166 -0.14 4.23 -18.80
N ASN A 167 -0.58 4.59 -17.59
CA ASN A 167 -0.58 3.72 -16.42
C ASN A 167 -2.00 3.17 -16.10
N PRO A 168 -2.22 1.84 -16.19
CA PRO A 168 -3.47 1.20 -15.80
C PRO A 168 -3.85 1.39 -14.32
N SER A 169 -2.89 1.56 -13.40
CA SER A 169 -3.13 1.58 -11.94
C SER A 169 -3.94 2.79 -11.47
N ILE A 170 -3.92 3.88 -12.24
CA ILE A 170 -4.61 5.15 -12.00
C ILE A 170 -5.58 5.49 -13.14
N SER A 171 -6.10 4.46 -13.81
CA SER A 171 -6.87 4.64 -15.04
C SER A 171 -8.34 5.05 -14.84
N GLU A 172 -8.86 4.91 -13.63
CA GLU A 172 -10.19 5.33 -13.19
C GLU A 172 -10.09 6.46 -12.18
N ILE A 173 -11.10 7.32 -12.15
CA ILE A 173 -11.10 8.53 -11.32
C ILE A 173 -12.42 8.65 -10.60
N ALA A 174 -12.37 8.89 -9.30
CA ALA A 174 -13.51 9.29 -8.48
C ALA A 174 -13.33 10.73 -8.01
N SER A 175 -14.29 11.59 -8.31
CA SER A 175 -14.40 12.92 -7.71
C SER A 175 -15.43 12.90 -6.60
N LEU A 176 -15.03 13.41 -5.45
CA LEU A 176 -15.76 13.38 -4.19
C LEU A 176 -15.82 14.81 -3.64
N ARG A 177 -16.83 15.11 -2.83
CA ARG A 177 -16.90 16.34 -2.06
C ARG A 177 -16.72 16.03 -0.58
N PHE A 178 -15.73 16.62 0.04
CA PHE A 178 -15.41 16.44 1.45
C PHE A 178 -15.89 17.66 2.25
N LYS A 179 -16.31 17.40 3.49
CA LYS A 179 -16.55 18.40 4.53
C LYS A 179 -15.87 17.93 5.81
N ILE A 180 -14.88 18.69 6.28
CA ILE A 180 -14.13 18.40 7.50
C ILE A 180 -14.77 19.18 8.64
N SER A 181 -15.08 18.48 9.73
CA SER A 181 -15.65 19.07 10.95
C SER A 181 -14.64 20.01 11.63
N PRO A 182 -15.08 21.10 12.27
CA PRO A 182 -14.23 21.88 13.17
C PRO A 182 -13.57 21.04 14.27
N ASP A 183 -14.30 20.04 14.79
CA ASP A 183 -13.81 19.16 15.88
C ASP A 183 -12.94 17.99 15.39
N ALA A 184 -12.67 17.88 14.09
CA ALA A 184 -11.89 16.77 13.54
C ALA A 184 -10.42 16.90 13.96
N LYS A 185 -9.93 16.02 14.85
CA LYS A 185 -8.54 16.11 15.36
C LYS A 185 -7.50 16.24 14.22
N PRO A 186 -6.50 17.12 14.31
CA PRO A 186 -5.42 17.14 13.32
C PRO A 186 -4.65 15.81 13.27
N GLY A 187 -3.98 15.56 12.14
CA GLY A 187 -3.12 14.40 11.94
C GLY A 187 -3.51 13.54 10.75
N ASP A 188 -2.83 12.41 10.65
CA ASP A 188 -2.92 11.48 9.54
C ASP A 188 -4.22 10.67 9.59
N ARG A 189 -4.68 10.26 8.41
CA ARG A 189 -5.89 9.47 8.17
C ARG A 189 -5.68 8.51 7.02
N GLU A 190 -6.41 7.40 7.04
CA GLU A 190 -6.48 6.47 5.93
C GLU A 190 -7.81 6.59 5.19
N ILE A 191 -7.74 6.79 3.88
CA ILE A 191 -8.89 6.74 2.98
C ILE A 191 -9.00 5.35 2.34
N ARG A 192 -10.20 4.79 2.34
CA ARG A 192 -10.57 3.59 1.57
C ARG A 192 -11.90 3.81 0.85
N LEU A 193 -12.03 3.28 -0.36
CA LEU A 193 -13.26 3.34 -1.15
C LEU A 193 -13.96 1.98 -1.18
N VAL A 194 -15.29 1.98 -1.05
CA VAL A 194 -16.13 0.78 -1.17
C VAL A 194 -16.75 0.74 -2.56
N THR A 195 -16.24 -0.13 -3.41
CA THR A 195 -16.64 -0.29 -4.82
C THR A 195 -17.53 -1.51 -5.03
N ALA A 196 -17.99 -1.74 -6.27
CA ALA A 196 -18.69 -2.96 -6.62
C ALA A 196 -17.79 -4.21 -6.63
N GLN A 197 -16.47 -4.04 -6.51
CA GLN A 197 -15.47 -5.11 -6.48
C GLN A 197 -14.89 -5.32 -5.08
N GLY A 198 -15.14 -4.40 -4.14
CA GLY A 198 -14.66 -4.46 -2.76
C GLY A 198 -14.09 -3.12 -2.25
N LEU A 199 -13.46 -3.20 -1.10
CA LEU A 199 -12.69 -2.15 -0.43
C LEU A 199 -11.31 -1.97 -1.10
N THR A 200 -10.88 -0.74 -1.31
CA THR A 200 -9.52 -0.43 -1.79
C THR A 200 -8.46 -0.58 -0.70
N ASN A 201 -7.17 -0.59 -1.07
CA ASN A 201 -6.07 -0.29 -0.14
C ASN A 201 -6.27 1.05 0.58
N PRO A 202 -5.64 1.25 1.76
CA PRO A 202 -5.51 2.57 2.38
C PRO A 202 -4.69 3.52 1.51
N MET A 203 -4.99 4.80 1.62
CA MET A 203 -4.17 5.91 1.13
C MET A 203 -4.15 7.04 2.16
N LEU A 204 -3.00 7.68 2.36
CA LEU A 204 -2.83 8.74 3.37
C LEU A 204 -3.65 9.99 3.02
N PHE A 205 -4.23 10.61 4.05
CA PHE A 205 -4.90 11.90 3.98
C PHE A 205 -4.66 12.69 5.27
N LYS A 206 -4.24 13.96 5.19
CA LYS A 206 -3.87 14.75 6.38
C LYS A 206 -4.94 15.77 6.74
N ILE A 207 -5.36 15.82 8.01
CA ILE A 207 -6.20 16.89 8.54
C ILE A 207 -5.31 17.90 9.27
N GLY A 208 -5.39 19.17 8.90
CA GLY A 208 -4.59 20.25 9.48
C GLY A 208 -5.40 21.43 10.01
N VAL A 209 -4.70 22.40 10.59
CA VAL A 209 -5.27 23.67 11.11
C VAL A 209 -4.79 24.90 10.33
N ILE A 210 -3.72 24.75 9.55
CA ILE A 210 -3.08 25.82 8.77
C ILE A 210 -3.93 26.14 7.53
N PRO A 211 -4.03 27.41 7.10
CA PRO A 211 -4.63 27.76 5.81
C PRO A 211 -4.05 26.95 4.65
N GLU A 212 -4.91 26.29 3.88
CA GLU A 212 -4.49 25.48 2.74
C GLU A 212 -4.76 26.18 1.40
N TYR A 213 -3.77 26.12 0.52
CA TYR A 213 -3.79 26.57 -0.86
C TYR A 213 -3.70 25.33 -1.75
N THR A 214 -4.77 25.04 -2.47
CA THR A 214 -4.84 23.87 -3.34
C THR A 214 -4.94 24.32 -4.76
N GLU A 215 -3.99 23.87 -5.58
CA GLU A 215 -4.13 24.09 -7.01
C GLU A 215 -5.31 23.27 -7.57
N PRO A 216 -5.98 23.76 -8.62
CA PRO A 216 -6.88 22.89 -9.37
C PRO A 216 -6.09 21.68 -9.88
N ALA A 217 -6.69 20.49 -9.80
CA ALA A 217 -6.08 19.27 -10.32
C ALA A 217 -5.60 19.52 -11.76
N LYS A 218 -4.31 19.27 -12.03
CA LYS A 218 -3.65 19.71 -13.26
C LYS A 218 -4.36 19.21 -14.51
N LYS A 219 -4.90 18.00 -14.42
CA LYS A 219 -5.85 17.46 -15.37
C LYS A 219 -7.20 17.34 -14.68
N THR A 220 -8.12 18.21 -15.06
CA THR A 220 -9.53 18.03 -14.75
C THR A 220 -10.04 16.74 -15.37
N ILE A 221 -11.09 16.20 -14.75
CA ILE A 221 -11.94 15.15 -15.32
C ILE A 221 -12.24 15.38 -16.81
N GLN A 222 -12.52 16.64 -17.20
CA GLN A 222 -12.85 17.00 -18.58
C GLN A 222 -11.64 16.90 -19.51
N GLN A 223 -10.46 17.35 -19.07
CA GLN A 223 -9.22 17.25 -19.84
C GLN A 223 -8.78 15.80 -20.04
N GLN A 224 -9.02 14.92 -19.07
CA GLN A 224 -8.71 13.49 -19.18
C GLN A 224 -9.62 12.74 -20.18
N ARG A 225 -10.80 13.30 -20.47
CA ARG A 225 -11.78 12.78 -21.44
C ARG A 225 -11.48 13.13 -22.91
N VAL A 226 -10.46 13.94 -23.20
CA VAL A 226 -10.20 14.39 -24.57
C VAL A 226 -9.43 13.33 -25.38
N ILE A 227 -10.02 12.88 -26.49
CA ILE A 227 -9.39 11.97 -27.47
C ILE A 227 -8.61 12.81 -28.50
N LYS A 228 -7.26 12.74 -28.53
CA LYS A 228 -6.50 13.26 -29.68
C LYS A 228 -6.64 12.30 -30.86
N GLY A 229 -7.42 12.70 -31.87
CA GLY A 229 -7.17 12.31 -33.26
C GLY A 229 -6.31 13.39 -33.89
N GLY A 230 -5.05 13.07 -34.22
CA GLY A 230 -4.13 14.00 -34.87
C GLY A 230 -2.69 13.84 -34.38
N GLU A 231 -1.81 13.50 -35.32
CA GLU A 231 -0.35 13.42 -35.18
C GLU A 231 0.26 14.71 -34.59
N GLY A 232 1.37 14.57 -33.89
CA GLY A 232 2.17 15.69 -33.39
C GLY A 232 2.40 15.66 -31.87
N GLY A 233 3.26 14.75 -31.42
CA GLY A 233 3.99 14.92 -30.17
C GLY A 233 5.02 16.02 -30.35
N GLY A 234 4.57 17.28 -30.30
CA GLY A 234 5.47 18.40 -30.08
C GLY A 234 5.82 18.41 -28.61
N PHE A 235 7.11 18.37 -28.29
CA PHE A 235 7.63 18.83 -27.00
C PHE A 235 7.06 20.23 -26.77
N GLY A 236 6.04 20.33 -25.91
CA GLY A 236 5.54 21.63 -25.48
C GLY A 236 6.69 22.31 -24.77
N SER A 237 7.18 23.41 -25.33
CA SER A 237 8.06 24.35 -24.63
C SER A 237 7.56 24.51 -23.20
N VAL A 238 8.44 24.35 -22.21
CA VAL A 238 8.16 24.62 -20.80
C VAL A 238 7.54 26.01 -20.72
N LYS A 239 6.20 26.10 -20.58
CA LYS A 239 5.55 27.36 -20.28
C LYS A 239 5.76 27.56 -18.79
N GLU A 240 6.64 28.49 -18.43
CA GLU A 240 6.77 28.94 -17.05
C GLU A 240 5.37 29.28 -16.52
N LYS A 241 4.94 28.55 -15.49
CA LYS A 241 3.71 28.87 -14.79
C LYS A 241 3.91 30.22 -14.10
N LYS A 242 2.87 31.05 -14.12
CA LYS A 242 2.82 32.24 -13.27
C LYS A 242 2.80 31.79 -11.81
N ASP A 243 3.65 32.40 -10.99
CA ASP A 243 3.78 32.08 -9.57
C ASP A 243 2.43 32.21 -8.84
N THR A 244 2.09 31.21 -8.04
CA THR A 244 0.87 31.22 -7.21
C THR A 244 1.15 31.93 -5.90
N LYS A 245 0.42 33.02 -5.61
CA LYS A 245 0.62 33.77 -4.36
C LYS A 245 0.02 33.04 -3.16
N VAL A 246 0.80 32.89 -2.10
CA VAL A 246 0.39 32.32 -0.80
C VAL A 246 0.74 33.26 0.35
N THR A 247 0.03 33.14 1.47
CA THR A 247 0.28 33.92 2.69
C THR A 247 0.73 33.00 3.80
N LEU A 248 1.85 33.32 4.46
CA LEU A 248 2.38 32.52 5.56
C LEU A 248 1.58 32.72 6.85
N PRO A 249 1.40 31.66 7.66
CA PRO A 249 1.77 30.26 7.39
C PRO A 249 0.80 29.60 6.41
N ALA A 250 1.31 28.72 5.56
CA ALA A 250 0.55 28.08 4.49
C ALA A 250 0.81 26.57 4.42
N VAL A 251 -0.22 25.83 4.02
CA VAL A 251 -0.09 24.48 3.46
C VAL A 251 -0.43 24.57 1.98
N ILE A 252 0.36 23.94 1.12
CA ILE A 252 0.20 23.97 -0.32
C ILE A 252 0.00 22.53 -0.82
N ASN A 253 -1.09 22.27 -1.52
CA ASN A 253 -1.36 20.97 -2.14
C ASN A 253 -1.17 21.04 -3.66
N GLY A 254 -0.28 20.22 -4.22
CA GLY A 254 0.01 20.21 -5.65
C GLY A 254 0.27 18.82 -6.25
N GLN A 255 0.44 18.81 -7.57
CA GLN A 255 0.74 17.64 -8.39
C GLN A 255 1.78 18.02 -9.44
N ILE A 256 2.90 17.28 -9.53
CA ILE A 256 3.91 17.49 -10.57
C ILE A 256 3.56 16.66 -11.81
N LEU A 257 3.41 17.31 -12.97
CA LEU A 257 3.31 16.64 -14.27
C LEU A 257 4.66 16.65 -15.00
N GLU A 258 4.75 15.86 -16.08
CA GLU A 258 5.95 15.73 -16.92
C GLU A 258 6.59 17.07 -17.30
N GLY A 259 7.87 17.21 -16.96
CA GLY A 259 8.67 18.40 -17.26
C GLY A 259 8.24 19.69 -16.54
N THR A 260 7.34 19.61 -15.55
CA THR A 260 6.84 20.81 -14.86
C THR A 260 7.59 21.12 -13.57
N ILE A 261 7.65 22.41 -13.27
CA ILE A 261 8.06 22.97 -11.98
C ILE A 261 6.87 23.80 -11.49
N ASP A 262 6.48 23.62 -10.24
CA ASP A 262 5.48 24.47 -9.60
C ASP A 262 6.18 25.53 -8.74
N ARG A 263 5.67 26.76 -8.78
CA ARG A 263 6.27 27.94 -8.15
C ARG A 263 5.23 28.71 -7.34
N TYR A 264 5.60 29.08 -6.12
CA TYR A 264 4.75 29.79 -5.16
C TYR A 264 5.46 31.03 -4.65
N CYS A 265 4.83 32.20 -4.77
CA CYS A 265 5.38 33.44 -4.24
C CYS A 265 4.74 33.83 -2.91
N PHE A 266 5.54 34.38 -2.01
CA PHE A 266 5.08 34.87 -0.71
C PHE A 266 5.96 36.03 -0.24
N GLU A 267 5.38 36.88 0.61
CA GLU A 267 6.10 37.98 1.26
C GLU A 267 6.72 37.47 2.57
N ALA A 268 7.97 37.84 2.83
CA ALA A 268 8.64 37.55 4.09
C ALA A 268 9.41 38.76 4.62
N LYS A 269 9.63 38.80 5.93
CA LYS A 269 10.35 39.87 6.62
C LYS A 269 11.73 39.40 7.07
N LYS A 270 12.69 40.31 7.11
CA LYS A 270 14.03 40.08 7.62
C LYS A 270 13.97 39.48 9.03
N GLY A 271 14.75 38.44 9.25
CA GLY A 271 14.85 37.71 10.51
C GLY A 271 13.77 36.64 10.72
N THR A 272 12.77 36.52 9.83
CA THR A 272 11.86 35.37 9.86
C THR A 272 12.64 34.08 9.65
N LYS A 273 12.45 33.12 10.56
CA LYS A 273 13.07 31.80 10.51
C LYS A 273 12.14 30.81 9.81
N LEU A 274 12.25 30.75 8.49
CA LEU A 274 11.38 29.97 7.64
C LEU A 274 11.70 28.47 7.76
N VAL A 275 10.64 27.66 7.86
CA VAL A 275 10.68 26.20 7.76
C VAL A 275 9.76 25.78 6.61
N ILE A 276 10.29 24.97 5.69
CA ILE A 276 9.59 24.44 4.53
C ILE A 276 9.66 22.92 4.59
N ILE A 277 8.53 22.25 4.78
CA ILE A 277 8.44 20.80 4.92
C ILE A 277 7.66 20.27 3.72
N SER A 278 8.27 19.43 2.90
CA SER A 278 7.54 18.71 1.87
C SER A 278 7.09 17.35 2.39
N SER A 279 5.90 16.92 1.99
CA SER A 279 5.39 15.55 2.11
C SER A 279 5.06 15.09 0.70
N ALA A 280 5.81 14.15 0.15
CA ALA A 280 5.55 13.54 -1.15
C ALA A 280 5.66 12.02 -1.04
N ARG A 281 6.85 11.53 -0.70
CA ARG A 281 7.14 10.13 -0.34
C ARG A 281 6.28 9.66 0.83
N GLU A 282 6.08 10.51 1.83
CA GLU A 282 5.19 10.23 2.97
C GLU A 282 3.74 9.97 2.52
N LEU A 283 3.25 10.71 1.52
CA LEU A 283 1.88 10.60 1.03
C LEU A 283 1.68 9.33 0.19
N ILE A 284 2.65 9.02 -0.67
CA ILE A 284 2.62 7.87 -1.58
C ILE A 284 3.93 7.10 -1.42
N PRO A 285 3.97 6.14 -0.48
CA PRO A 285 5.21 5.50 -0.08
C PRO A 285 5.83 4.56 -1.07
N TYR A 286 5.25 4.19 -2.20
CA TYR A 286 5.96 3.50 -3.29
C TYR A 286 5.13 3.61 -4.57
N ILE A 287 5.83 3.86 -5.67
CA ILE A 287 5.31 3.95 -7.02
C ILE A 287 6.08 2.91 -7.86
N ALA A 288 5.41 1.78 -8.09
CA ALA A 288 6.01 0.57 -8.67
C ALA A 288 6.69 0.76 -10.04
N ASP A 289 6.23 1.73 -10.83
CA ASP A 289 6.67 1.98 -12.20
C ASP A 289 7.39 3.34 -12.37
N ALA A 290 7.87 3.93 -11.27
CA ALA A 290 8.72 5.11 -11.27
C ALA A 290 10.13 4.74 -10.78
N VAL A 291 11.19 5.34 -11.32
CA VAL A 291 12.58 5.15 -10.83
C VAL A 291 13.19 6.50 -10.45
N PRO A 292 13.61 6.74 -9.19
CA PRO A 292 13.43 5.88 -8.01
C PRO A 292 11.94 5.63 -7.74
N GLY A 293 11.61 4.58 -6.99
CA GLY A 293 10.25 4.04 -6.75
C GLY A 293 9.25 4.95 -6.06
N TRP A 294 9.31 6.26 -6.28
CA TRP A 294 8.53 7.34 -5.68
C TRP A 294 8.76 8.67 -6.40
N PHE A 295 8.02 9.69 -5.98
CA PHE A 295 8.29 11.09 -6.33
C PHE A 295 9.49 11.60 -5.51
N GLN A 296 10.64 11.79 -6.16
CA GLN A 296 11.85 12.37 -5.54
C GLN A 296 11.74 13.89 -5.62
N ALA A 297 11.13 14.50 -4.60
CA ALA A 297 10.90 15.93 -4.58
C ALA A 297 12.21 16.71 -4.34
N THR A 298 12.32 17.90 -4.94
CA THR A 298 13.38 18.86 -4.64
C THR A 298 12.77 20.23 -4.39
N LEU A 299 13.28 20.98 -3.43
CA LEU A 299 12.88 22.34 -3.11
C LEU A 299 13.98 23.33 -3.46
N ALA A 300 13.61 24.48 -4.03
CA ALA A 300 14.50 25.62 -4.22
C ALA A 300 13.79 26.91 -3.81
N LEU A 301 14.48 27.78 -3.07
CA LEU A 301 14.00 29.08 -2.65
C LEU A 301 14.76 30.16 -3.42
N TYR A 302 14.02 31.11 -4.00
CA TYR A 302 14.57 32.24 -4.74
C TYR A 302 14.23 33.56 -4.05
N ASP A 303 15.15 34.52 -4.09
CA ASP A 303 14.93 35.90 -3.65
C ASP A 303 14.18 36.75 -4.70
N SER A 304 13.91 38.02 -4.37
CA SER A 304 13.23 38.97 -5.24
C SER A 304 14.01 39.36 -6.50
N SER A 305 15.31 39.05 -6.56
CA SER A 305 16.16 39.24 -7.75
C SER A 305 16.21 37.97 -8.62
N GLY A 306 15.57 36.88 -8.19
CA GLY A 306 15.58 35.59 -8.87
C GLY A 306 16.81 34.74 -8.59
N ASN A 307 17.63 35.10 -7.59
CA ASN A 307 18.77 34.26 -7.19
C ASN A 307 18.29 33.10 -6.33
N GLU A 308 18.82 31.89 -6.57
CA GLU A 308 18.61 30.76 -5.68
C GLU A 308 19.37 31.00 -4.37
N VAL A 309 18.64 31.03 -3.26
CA VAL A 309 19.21 31.30 -1.93
C VAL A 309 19.24 30.07 -1.04
N ALA A 310 18.48 29.03 -1.38
CA ALA A 310 18.53 27.73 -0.71
C ALA A 310 18.00 26.62 -1.63
N TYR A 311 18.54 25.42 -1.48
CA TYR A 311 18.13 24.21 -2.19
C TYR A 311 18.19 23.01 -1.24
N ASN A 312 17.27 22.06 -1.39
CA ASN A 312 17.35 20.77 -0.70
C ASN A 312 16.53 19.68 -1.44
N ASP A 313 16.96 18.42 -1.38
CA ASP A 313 16.30 17.27 -2.01
C ASP A 313 16.04 16.06 -1.09
N ASP A 314 16.43 16.14 0.19
CA ASP A 314 16.13 15.14 1.21
C ASP A 314 16.17 15.74 2.64
N PHE A 315 15.95 14.93 3.67
CA PHE A 315 16.18 15.31 5.07
C PHE A 315 16.66 14.11 5.88
N GLN A 316 17.94 14.08 6.25
CA GLN A 316 18.53 12.99 7.07
C GLN A 316 18.20 11.59 6.51
N SER A 317 18.27 11.46 5.17
CA SER A 317 17.91 10.28 4.37
C SER A 317 16.42 9.98 4.16
N ASN A 318 15.52 10.80 4.71
CA ASN A 318 14.15 10.83 4.24
C ASN A 318 14.10 11.52 2.86
N PRO A 319 13.56 10.89 1.79
CA PRO A 319 13.47 11.50 0.47
C PRO A 319 12.58 12.75 0.38
N ASP A 320 11.81 13.05 1.42
CA ASP A 320 11.00 14.28 1.50
C ASP A 320 11.85 15.44 2.05
N PRO A 321 12.22 16.43 1.23
CA PRO A 321 13.07 17.53 1.66
C PRO A 321 12.43 18.44 2.71
N VAL A 322 13.28 18.91 3.63
CA VAL A 322 12.97 19.97 4.59
C VAL A 322 14.00 21.08 4.48
N LEU A 323 13.56 22.31 4.23
CA LEU A 323 14.44 23.46 4.04
C LEU A 323 14.24 24.48 5.17
N TYR A 324 15.34 24.96 5.73
CA TYR A 324 15.34 26.04 6.72
C TYR A 324 16.08 27.25 6.17
N TYR A 325 15.55 28.46 6.37
CA TYR A 325 16.18 29.67 5.86
C TYR A 325 15.82 30.88 6.73
N GLU A 326 16.84 31.62 7.19
CA GLU A 326 16.63 32.90 7.86
C GLU A 326 16.59 34.02 6.81
N ILE A 327 15.45 34.71 6.73
CA ILE A 327 15.21 35.73 5.70
C ILE A 327 16.17 36.91 5.90
N PRO A 328 17.06 37.23 4.94
CA PRO A 328 18.08 38.27 5.11
C PRO A 328 17.53 39.70 4.90
N SER A 329 16.45 39.83 4.12
CA SER A 329 15.83 41.11 3.77
C SER A 329 14.34 40.95 3.51
N ASP A 330 13.57 41.98 3.85
CA ASP A 330 12.15 42.08 3.51
C ASP A 330 11.96 41.98 1.99
N GLY A 331 10.91 41.27 1.57
CA GLY A 331 10.50 41.23 0.16
C GLY A 331 9.77 39.95 -0.22
N GLU A 332 9.55 39.83 -1.52
CA GLU A 332 8.97 38.64 -2.14
C GLU A 332 10.03 37.54 -2.31
N TYR A 333 9.65 36.32 -1.98
CA TYR A 333 10.43 35.10 -2.21
C TYR A 333 9.59 34.11 -3.00
N VAL A 334 10.26 33.23 -3.75
CA VAL A 334 9.61 32.20 -4.57
C VAL A 334 10.11 30.83 -4.16
N LEU A 335 9.19 29.95 -3.75
CA LEU A 335 9.46 28.53 -3.54
C LEU A 335 9.14 27.74 -4.81
N ALA A 336 10.09 26.95 -5.29
CA ALA A 336 9.91 26.02 -6.39
C ALA A 336 9.98 24.56 -5.92
N ILE A 337 9.12 23.71 -6.47
CA ILE A 337 9.13 22.26 -6.28
C ILE A 337 9.07 21.53 -7.63
N LYS A 338 9.84 20.46 -7.76
CA LYS A 338 9.86 19.57 -8.92
C LYS A 338 10.26 18.14 -8.52
N ASP A 339 10.12 17.22 -9.46
CA ASP A 339 10.81 15.92 -9.42
C ASP A 339 12.28 16.09 -9.84
N SER A 340 13.20 15.42 -9.14
CA SER A 340 14.65 15.58 -9.33
C SER A 340 15.10 15.34 -10.78
N ILE A 341 14.40 14.44 -11.48
CA ILE A 341 14.65 14.08 -12.88
C ILE A 341 13.46 14.39 -13.80
N TYR A 342 12.59 15.32 -13.41
CA TYR A 342 11.52 15.90 -14.24
C TYR A 342 10.46 14.88 -14.75
N ARG A 343 10.26 13.74 -14.07
CA ARG A 343 9.32 12.69 -14.51
C ARG A 343 7.87 13.16 -14.50
N GLY A 344 7.31 13.43 -13.32
CA GLY A 344 5.94 13.93 -13.11
C GLY A 344 4.79 13.04 -13.63
N ARG A 345 3.75 12.84 -12.81
CA ARG A 345 2.52 12.12 -13.16
C ARG A 345 1.39 12.53 -12.21
N GLU A 346 0.15 12.17 -12.50
CA GLU A 346 -1.00 12.53 -11.67
C GLU A 346 -0.90 12.04 -10.21
N ASP A 347 -0.11 10.98 -9.94
CA ASP A 347 0.21 10.46 -8.61
C ASP A 347 1.52 11.02 -8.02
N PHE A 348 2.16 12.02 -8.64
CA PHE A 348 3.26 12.79 -8.03
C PHE A 348 2.66 13.92 -7.22
N VAL A 349 1.91 13.54 -6.19
CA VAL A 349 1.21 14.43 -5.28
C VAL A 349 2.19 14.90 -4.21
N TYR A 350 2.13 16.18 -3.87
CA TYR A 350 2.84 16.73 -2.73
C TYR A 350 1.94 17.61 -1.87
N ARG A 351 2.35 17.74 -0.61
CA ARG A 351 1.85 18.72 0.34
C ARG A 351 3.05 19.44 0.95
N ILE A 352 3.13 20.76 0.84
CA ILE A 352 4.19 21.56 1.46
C ILE A 352 3.59 22.32 2.64
N THR A 353 4.23 22.26 3.80
CA THR A 353 3.92 23.12 4.95
C THR A 353 5.01 24.17 5.09
N LEU A 354 4.65 25.45 5.12
CA LEU A 354 5.57 26.59 4.98
C LEU A 354 5.24 27.69 5.99
N GLY A 355 6.23 28.12 6.78
CA GLY A 355 6.09 29.25 7.70
C GLY A 355 7.15 29.27 8.80
N GLU A 356 6.97 30.11 9.82
CA GLU A 356 7.79 30.12 11.03
C GLU A 356 7.27 29.07 12.03
N LEU A 357 7.55 27.81 11.72
CA LEU A 357 6.93 26.64 12.36
C LEU A 357 7.93 25.91 13.26
N PRO A 358 7.50 25.35 14.41
CA PRO A 358 8.38 24.52 15.23
C PRO A 358 8.72 23.23 14.48
N PHE A 359 10.01 22.93 14.37
CA PHE A 359 10.51 21.69 13.75
C PHE A 359 11.70 21.16 14.53
N ILE A 360 11.61 19.92 15.00
CA ILE A 360 12.63 19.19 15.73
C ILE A 360 13.55 18.50 14.71
N THR A 361 14.85 18.82 14.74
CA THR A 361 15.87 18.21 13.88
C THR A 361 16.56 17.02 14.54
N SER A 362 16.64 17.00 15.87
CA SER A 362 17.16 15.85 16.63
C SER A 362 16.65 15.88 18.07
N ILE A 363 16.64 14.71 18.70
CA ILE A 363 16.36 14.53 20.12
C ILE A 363 17.49 13.72 20.76
N PHE A 364 17.81 14.00 22.02
CA PHE A 364 18.74 13.19 22.79
C PHE A 364 18.31 13.10 24.26
N PRO A 365 18.30 11.91 24.89
CA PRO A 365 18.53 10.60 24.28
C PRO A 365 17.41 10.20 23.30
N LEU A 366 17.69 9.23 22.42
CA LEU A 366 16.69 8.68 21.47
C LEU A 366 15.67 7.73 22.14
N GLY A 367 15.78 7.52 23.45
CA GLY A 367 14.89 6.64 24.19
C GLY A 367 15.13 6.67 25.69
N GLY A 368 14.42 5.82 26.42
CA GLY A 368 14.60 5.65 27.86
C GLY A 368 14.02 4.35 28.38
N PRO A 369 14.31 3.99 29.63
CA PRO A 369 13.84 2.75 30.22
C PRO A 369 12.32 2.84 30.50
N LYS A 370 11.65 1.70 30.43
CA LYS A 370 10.25 1.55 30.79
C LYS A 370 9.96 2.06 32.21
N ASP A 371 8.74 2.54 32.43
CA ASP A 371 8.23 2.97 33.74
C ASP A 371 9.03 4.13 34.35
N SER A 372 9.68 4.93 33.50
CA SER A 372 10.45 6.11 33.87
C SER A 372 9.91 7.39 33.20
N SER A 373 10.38 8.54 33.65
CA SER A 373 10.26 9.80 32.91
C SER A 373 11.64 10.23 32.46
N THR A 374 11.82 10.43 31.16
CA THR A 374 13.11 10.79 30.58
C THR A 374 13.11 12.26 30.16
N LYS A 375 14.13 13.00 30.58
CA LYS A 375 14.37 14.36 30.06
C LYS A 375 15.01 14.21 28.68
N ILE A 376 14.38 14.83 27.69
CA ILE A 376 14.80 14.84 26.29
C ILE A 376 15.28 16.24 25.96
N GLU A 377 16.51 16.35 25.47
CA GLU A 377 17.04 17.55 24.82
C GLU A 377 16.59 17.59 23.37
N LEU A 378 16.25 18.79 22.91
CA LEU A 378 15.63 19.01 21.60
C LEU A 378 16.46 20.05 20.85
N LYS A 379 16.81 19.73 19.60
CA LYS A 379 17.40 20.66 18.65
C LYS A 379 16.44 20.89 17.50
N GLY A 380 16.49 22.08 16.92
CA GLY A 380 15.67 22.41 15.77
C GLY A 380 15.34 23.88 15.63
N TRP A 381 14.33 24.16 14.82
CA TRP A 381 13.92 25.50 14.41
C TRP A 381 12.62 25.92 15.09
N ASN A 382 12.55 27.18 15.50
CA ASN A 382 11.38 27.81 16.14
C ASN A 382 10.79 27.02 17.32
N LEU A 383 11.62 26.25 18.02
CA LEU A 383 11.18 25.40 19.12
C LEU A 383 10.69 26.26 20.31
N PRO A 384 9.54 25.94 20.91
CA PRO A 384 9.08 26.60 22.14
C PRO A 384 9.99 26.33 23.36
N SER A 385 10.72 25.20 23.34
CA SER A 385 11.63 24.77 24.40
C SER A 385 12.75 23.94 23.79
N SER A 386 13.95 24.00 24.39
CA SER A 386 15.10 23.16 24.04
C SER A 386 15.14 21.82 24.79
N SER A 387 14.15 21.56 25.64
CA SER A 387 13.99 20.26 26.30
C SER A 387 12.55 19.99 26.69
N MET A 388 12.22 18.72 26.87
CA MET A 388 10.95 18.28 27.44
C MET A 388 11.15 17.06 28.34
N THR A 389 10.13 16.73 29.13
CA THR A 389 10.09 15.45 29.84
C THR A 389 9.06 14.57 29.17
N PHE A 390 9.46 13.37 28.79
CA PHE A 390 8.56 12.37 28.24
C PHE A 390 8.31 11.28 29.28
N ASP A 391 7.06 11.18 29.72
CA ASP A 391 6.65 10.16 30.68
C ASP A 391 6.23 8.89 29.93
N VAL A 392 6.95 7.80 30.20
CA VAL A 392 6.70 6.48 29.61
C VAL A 392 6.14 5.49 30.62
N LYS A 393 5.63 5.99 31.74
CA LYS A 393 4.86 5.18 32.69
C LYS A 393 3.72 4.44 32.00
N ASP A 394 3.57 3.16 32.31
CA ASP A 394 2.55 2.25 31.76
C ASP A 394 2.67 1.96 30.25
N LYS A 395 3.74 2.42 29.58
CA LYS A 395 4.04 2.05 28.19
C LYS A 395 4.75 0.71 28.15
N ALA A 396 4.39 -0.13 27.18
CA ALA A 396 5.14 -1.36 26.89
C ALA A 396 6.45 -1.01 26.16
N PRO A 397 7.44 -1.91 26.11
CA PRO A 397 8.58 -1.71 25.21
C PRO A 397 8.12 -1.51 23.76
N GLY A 398 8.72 -0.55 23.07
CA GLY A 398 8.33 -0.13 21.73
C GLY A 398 8.74 1.30 21.39
N ILE A 399 8.40 1.76 20.19
CA ILE A 399 8.70 3.10 19.71
C ILE A 399 7.45 3.98 19.85
N TYR A 400 7.61 5.16 20.42
CA TYR A 400 6.53 6.11 20.67
C TYR A 400 6.79 7.46 20.00
N PRO A 401 5.75 8.13 19.48
CA PRO A 401 5.90 9.45 18.89
C PRO A 401 6.09 10.52 19.97
N VAL A 402 7.06 11.40 19.76
CA VAL A 402 7.32 12.61 20.54
C VAL A 402 7.13 13.82 19.64
N SER A 403 6.38 14.81 20.11
CA SER A 403 6.24 16.10 19.45
C SER A 403 6.11 17.22 20.48
N LEU A 404 6.45 18.44 20.06
CA LEU A 404 6.24 19.65 20.83
C LEU A 404 4.97 20.35 20.38
N GLN A 405 4.21 20.87 21.34
CA GLN A 405 3.06 21.72 21.08
C GLN A 405 3.32 23.15 21.58
N LYS A 406 2.95 24.14 20.78
CA LYS A 406 2.92 25.57 21.12
C LYS A 406 1.63 26.19 20.57
N ASP A 407 0.71 26.58 21.44
CA ASP A 407 -0.62 27.06 21.03
C ASP A 407 -1.31 26.03 20.10
N GLU A 408 -1.66 26.44 18.87
CA GLU A 408 -2.23 25.56 17.84
C GLU A 408 -1.16 24.80 17.03
N TRP A 409 0.12 25.09 17.23
CA TRP A 409 1.23 24.48 16.49
C TRP A 409 1.70 23.18 17.13
N ILE A 410 1.94 22.18 16.29
CA ILE A 410 2.58 20.92 16.68
C ILE A 410 3.79 20.74 15.77
N SER A 411 4.94 20.38 16.34
CA SER A 411 6.13 20.06 15.56
C SER A 411 5.94 18.78 14.74
N ASN A 412 6.92 18.45 13.90
CA ASN A 412 7.09 17.09 13.41
C ASN A 412 7.21 16.09 14.59
N VAL A 413 7.01 14.82 14.26
CA VAL A 413 7.08 13.70 15.20
C VAL A 413 8.47 13.09 15.14
N MET A 414 9.06 12.86 16.32
CA MET A 414 10.31 12.13 16.49
C MET A 414 10.03 10.79 17.18
N PRO A 415 10.58 9.67 16.69
CA PRO A 415 10.45 8.38 17.36
C PRO A 415 11.29 8.34 18.64
N PHE A 416 10.74 7.77 19.71
CA PHE A 416 11.41 7.58 20.99
C PHE A 416 11.27 6.13 21.45
N ALA A 417 12.41 5.44 21.62
CA ALA A 417 12.42 4.03 22.00
C ALA A 417 12.25 3.82 23.51
N VAL A 418 11.42 2.86 23.88
CA VAL A 418 11.24 2.39 25.26
C VAL A 418 11.64 0.92 25.33
N ASP A 419 12.55 0.58 26.24
CA ASP A 419 13.02 -0.80 26.47
C ASP A 419 12.89 -1.18 27.97
N ASP A 420 12.85 -2.48 28.27
CA ASP A 420 12.88 -3.03 29.62
C ASP A 420 14.30 -3.40 30.11
N VAL A 421 15.33 -3.09 29.30
CA VAL A 421 16.75 -3.18 29.65
C VAL A 421 17.21 -1.89 30.35
N PRO A 422 18.13 -1.96 31.34
CA PRO A 422 18.73 -0.78 31.94
C PRO A 422 19.42 0.13 30.91
N ASP A 423 19.16 1.43 31.01
CA ASP A 423 19.79 2.44 30.17
C ASP A 423 20.99 3.09 30.90
N CYS A 424 22.02 3.47 30.13
CA CYS A 424 22.99 4.47 30.55
C CYS A 424 23.27 5.46 29.42
N LEU A 425 23.85 6.62 29.77
CA LEU A 425 24.45 7.53 28.79
C LEU A 425 25.91 7.12 28.54
N GLU A 426 26.39 7.41 27.34
CA GLU A 426 27.83 7.41 27.04
C GLU A 426 28.58 8.43 27.92
N LYS A 427 29.92 8.31 27.95
CA LYS A 427 30.79 9.14 28.79
C LYS A 427 32.13 9.38 28.12
N GLU A 428 32.24 10.54 27.49
CA GLU A 428 33.50 11.03 26.94
C GLU A 428 34.58 11.34 28.00
N PRO A 429 35.88 11.19 27.65
CA PRO A 429 36.40 10.67 26.38
C PRO A 429 36.37 9.14 26.34
N ASP A 430 35.94 8.53 25.24
CA ASP A 430 35.96 7.07 25.10
C ASP A 430 36.53 6.53 23.76
N SER A 431 37.11 7.40 22.92
CA SER A 431 37.54 7.04 21.55
C SER A 431 38.77 6.12 21.38
N GLN A 432 39.18 5.41 22.44
CA GLN A 432 40.27 4.44 22.42
C GLN A 432 39.98 3.27 23.36
N HIS A 433 40.53 2.08 23.07
CA HIS A 433 40.47 0.93 23.98
C HIS A 433 40.86 1.24 25.45
N ARG A 434 41.81 2.17 25.68
CA ARG A 434 42.26 2.53 27.02
C ARG A 434 41.22 3.37 27.78
N THR A 435 40.48 4.21 27.08
CA THR A 435 39.47 5.11 27.62
C THR A 435 38.06 4.52 27.58
N ALA A 436 37.88 3.40 26.85
CA ALA A 436 36.60 2.71 26.68
C ALA A 436 35.76 2.61 27.96
N GLN A 437 34.50 3.01 27.87
CA GLN A 437 33.54 3.01 28.97
C GLN A 437 33.21 1.57 29.40
N MET A 438 33.39 1.26 30.68
CA MET A 438 32.95 -0.02 31.24
C MET A 438 31.41 -0.05 31.32
N ILE A 439 30.81 -1.08 30.74
CA ILE A 439 29.37 -1.32 30.75
C ILE A 439 29.02 -2.66 31.41
N THR A 440 27.81 -2.77 31.99
CA THR A 440 27.32 -4.01 32.62
C THR A 440 26.12 -4.54 31.86
N MET A 441 26.26 -5.68 31.19
CA MET A 441 25.17 -6.30 30.41
C MET A 441 24.09 -6.94 31.30
N PRO A 442 22.81 -6.95 30.86
CA PRO A 442 22.30 -6.30 29.65
C PRO A 442 22.17 -4.79 29.85
N VAL A 443 22.47 -4.01 28.80
CA VAL A 443 22.39 -2.54 28.82
C VAL A 443 21.98 -1.98 27.47
N VAL A 444 21.31 -0.83 27.49
CA VAL A 444 21.22 0.08 26.34
C VAL A 444 22.03 1.34 26.63
N VAL A 445 23.02 1.61 25.82
CA VAL A 445 23.78 2.86 25.85
C VAL A 445 23.11 3.85 24.92
N ASN A 446 22.73 5.02 25.42
CA ASN A 446 22.36 6.16 24.59
C ASN A 446 23.62 6.97 24.33
N GLY A 447 24.04 7.02 23.07
CA GLY A 447 25.25 7.71 22.65
C GLY A 447 25.08 8.58 21.41
N SER A 448 26.15 9.23 20.99
CA SER A 448 26.22 10.22 19.92
C SER A 448 27.63 10.28 19.34
N ILE A 449 27.75 10.10 18.02
CA ILE A 449 29.00 10.38 17.30
C ILE A 449 29.14 11.92 17.23
N ASP A 450 29.88 12.52 18.16
CA ASP A 450 29.78 13.96 18.44
C ASP A 450 30.42 14.85 17.37
N HIS A 451 31.40 14.32 16.65
CA HIS A 451 32.08 15.00 15.54
C HIS A 451 32.54 14.00 14.48
N PRO A 452 32.88 14.46 13.26
CA PRO A 452 33.49 13.60 12.25
C PRO A 452 34.65 12.77 12.80
N ASP A 453 34.76 11.53 12.34
CA ASP A 453 35.74 10.52 12.77
C ASP A 453 35.70 10.13 14.27
N ASP A 454 34.63 10.50 15.01
CA ASP A 454 34.44 10.02 16.37
C ASP A 454 34.14 8.51 16.39
N ARG A 455 34.59 7.84 17.46
CA ARG A 455 34.50 6.39 17.61
C ARG A 455 34.20 6.10 19.06
N ASP A 456 33.13 5.38 19.34
CA ASP A 456 32.76 5.17 20.74
C ASP A 456 33.13 3.75 21.16
N PHE A 457 33.95 3.63 22.20
CA PHE A 457 34.36 2.32 22.72
C PHE A 457 33.71 1.99 24.06
N PHE A 458 33.04 0.85 24.09
CA PHE A 458 32.51 0.24 25.30
C PHE A 458 33.23 -1.06 25.61
N LYS A 459 33.40 -1.40 26.90
CA LYS A 459 34.03 -2.66 27.31
C LYS A 459 33.21 -3.41 28.35
N PHE A 460 33.26 -4.74 28.29
CA PHE A 460 32.60 -5.63 29.24
C PHE A 460 33.41 -6.92 29.42
N GLU A 461 33.10 -7.67 30.49
CA GLU A 461 33.68 -8.99 30.75
C GLU A 461 32.76 -10.11 30.22
N GLY A 462 33.30 -11.05 29.46
CA GLY A 462 32.55 -12.17 28.87
C GLY A 462 33.24 -13.53 29.08
N LYS A 463 32.49 -14.62 28.92
CA LYS A 463 32.99 -16.00 29.03
C LYS A 463 32.96 -16.72 27.69
N ALA A 464 33.86 -17.69 27.52
CA ALA A 464 33.87 -18.57 26.37
C ALA A 464 32.51 -19.27 26.22
N GLY A 465 31.93 -19.19 25.02
CA GLY A 465 30.62 -19.76 24.72
C GLY A 465 29.43 -18.86 25.04
N ASP A 466 29.62 -17.70 25.69
CA ASP A 466 28.56 -16.71 25.80
C ASP A 466 28.21 -16.20 24.40
N GLU A 467 26.92 -16.05 24.13
CA GLU A 467 26.44 -15.43 22.91
C GLU A 467 26.05 -13.99 23.20
N ILE A 468 26.64 -13.04 22.48
CA ILE A 468 26.45 -11.61 22.66
C ILE A 468 25.73 -11.05 21.44
N VAL A 469 24.78 -10.16 21.71
CA VAL A 469 24.13 -9.31 20.71
C VAL A 469 24.53 -7.86 20.96
N ALA A 470 25.01 -7.20 19.91
CA ALA A 470 25.23 -5.76 19.84
C ALA A 470 24.38 -5.21 18.70
N GLU A 471 23.38 -4.40 19.02
CA GLU A 471 22.45 -3.84 18.03
C GLU A 471 22.32 -2.33 18.22
N VAL A 472 22.40 -1.59 17.11
CA VAL A 472 22.22 -0.15 17.06
C VAL A 472 20.82 0.18 16.56
N TYR A 473 20.12 1.05 17.29
CA TYR A 473 18.96 1.78 16.81
C TYR A 473 19.36 3.24 16.60
N ALA A 474 19.50 3.64 15.35
CA ALA A 474 19.79 5.01 14.94
C ALA A 474 18.87 5.40 13.78
N ARG A 475 19.04 4.79 12.61
CA ARG A 475 18.22 5.02 11.40
C ARG A 475 16.73 4.85 11.69
N ARG A 476 16.37 3.76 12.37
CA ARG A 476 14.98 3.48 12.80
C ARG A 476 14.41 4.53 13.77
N LEU A 477 15.26 5.39 14.31
CA LEU A 477 14.93 6.48 15.23
C LEU A 477 15.20 7.87 14.62
N ASN A 478 15.24 7.96 13.29
CA ASN A 478 15.49 9.19 12.51
C ASN A 478 16.89 9.81 12.71
N SER A 479 17.88 9.06 13.18
CA SER A 479 19.27 9.52 13.17
C SER A 479 19.87 9.31 11.76
N PRO A 480 20.70 10.25 11.25
CA PRO A 480 21.39 10.09 9.98
C PRO A 480 22.58 9.14 10.04
N LEU A 481 22.95 8.67 11.24
CA LEU A 481 24.08 7.77 11.47
C LEU A 481 24.00 6.54 10.55
N ASP A 482 25.13 6.25 9.90
CA ASP A 482 25.38 5.05 9.14
C ASP A 482 26.25 4.13 9.99
N ALA A 483 25.59 3.35 10.85
CA ALA A 483 26.23 2.76 12.01
C ALA A 483 26.96 1.47 11.65
N MET A 484 28.26 1.38 11.99
CA MET A 484 28.97 0.10 12.04
C MET A 484 29.28 -0.28 13.49
N VAL A 485 28.97 -1.52 13.83
CA VAL A 485 29.34 -2.16 15.10
C VAL A 485 30.46 -3.15 14.89
N LYS A 486 31.49 -3.07 15.73
CA LYS A 486 32.59 -4.04 15.77
C LYS A 486 32.82 -4.57 17.19
N LEU A 487 32.94 -5.88 17.33
CA LEU A 487 33.36 -6.54 18.57
C LEU A 487 34.81 -7.04 18.44
N SER A 488 35.65 -6.71 19.42
CA SER A 488 37.05 -7.18 19.50
C SER A 488 37.40 -7.72 20.89
N ASP A 489 38.43 -8.57 20.96
CA ASP A 489 38.99 -9.03 22.23
C ASP A 489 40.04 -8.06 22.80
N ALA A 490 40.57 -8.36 23.98
CA ALA A 490 41.60 -7.55 24.63
C ALA A 490 42.91 -7.36 23.84
N GLY A 491 43.19 -8.23 22.86
CA GLY A 491 44.32 -8.09 21.95
C GLY A 491 44.03 -7.20 20.73
N GLY A 492 42.80 -6.68 20.61
CA GLY A 492 42.32 -5.94 19.44
C GLY A 492 41.97 -6.84 18.26
N ARG A 493 41.95 -8.17 18.44
CA ARG A 493 41.50 -9.08 17.38
C ARG A 493 40.00 -8.99 17.25
N GLU A 494 39.54 -8.77 16.03
CA GLU A 494 38.13 -8.72 15.71
C GLU A 494 37.46 -10.09 15.86
N ILE A 495 36.33 -10.10 16.57
CA ILE A 495 35.47 -11.26 16.75
C ILE A 495 34.34 -11.25 15.71
N GLY A 496 33.85 -10.05 15.38
CA GLY A 496 32.91 -9.83 14.28
C GLY A 496 32.57 -8.36 14.12
N CYS A 497 32.02 -8.02 12.96
CA CYS A 497 31.50 -6.68 12.65
C CYS A 497 30.23 -6.78 11.82
N ASN A 498 29.41 -5.74 11.87
CA ASN A 498 28.28 -5.52 10.98
C ASN A 498 28.13 -4.02 10.74
N ASP A 499 27.61 -3.66 9.58
CA ASP A 499 27.40 -2.29 9.11
C ASP A 499 25.89 -2.10 8.89
N ASP A 500 25.35 -2.80 7.89
CA ASP A 500 23.91 -2.82 7.63
C ASP A 500 23.20 -4.09 8.13
N PHE A 501 21.98 -3.90 8.63
CA PHE A 501 21.04 -4.99 8.89
C PHE A 501 19.61 -4.67 8.45
N GLU A 502 19.09 -5.45 7.51
CA GLU A 502 17.71 -5.31 6.99
C GLU A 502 16.67 -5.58 8.09
N ASP A 503 15.88 -4.56 8.43
CA ASP A 503 14.67 -4.71 9.24
C ASP A 503 13.42 -4.71 8.36
N LYS A 504 12.95 -5.90 7.99
CA LYS A 504 11.71 -6.10 7.21
C LYS A 504 10.46 -5.52 7.90
N GLY A 505 10.55 -5.15 9.18
CA GLY A 505 9.51 -4.45 9.91
C GLY A 505 9.41 -2.96 9.60
N SER A 506 10.45 -2.39 8.98
CA SER A 506 10.62 -0.95 8.71
C SER A 506 10.44 -0.67 7.22
N GLY A 507 9.29 -1.04 6.65
CA GLY A 507 9.05 -0.97 5.20
C GLY A 507 9.05 0.43 4.55
N LEU A 508 9.23 1.50 5.33
CA LEU A 508 9.44 2.85 4.80
C LEU A 508 10.93 3.22 4.70
N GLU A 509 11.80 2.50 5.42
CA GLU A 509 13.25 2.63 5.34
C GLU A 509 13.73 1.89 4.10
N THR A 510 14.43 2.60 3.21
CA THR A 510 15.04 2.00 2.01
C THR A 510 16.55 1.84 2.12
N HIS A 511 17.14 2.43 3.17
CA HIS A 511 18.56 2.34 3.50
C HIS A 511 18.68 1.86 4.96
N HIS A 512 18.98 0.57 5.15
CA HIS A 512 18.97 -0.08 6.47
C HIS A 512 20.31 0.07 7.21
N ALA A 513 20.67 1.32 7.49
CA ALA A 513 21.95 1.77 8.08
C ALA A 513 22.12 1.49 9.58
N ASP A 514 21.31 0.59 10.14
CA ASP A 514 21.39 0.18 11.54
C ASP A 514 22.14 -1.16 11.61
N SER A 515 23.11 -1.24 12.52
CA SER A 515 23.92 -2.44 12.74
C SER A 515 23.27 -3.46 13.68
N TYR A 516 23.40 -4.75 13.35
CA TYR A 516 23.09 -5.89 14.21
C TYR A 516 24.17 -6.96 14.14
N LEU A 517 24.81 -7.25 15.27
CA LEU A 517 25.84 -8.27 15.41
C LEU A 517 25.45 -9.28 16.49
N ARG A 518 25.45 -10.58 16.14
CA ARG A 518 25.29 -11.70 17.08
C ARG A 518 26.46 -12.67 16.96
N VAL A 519 27.23 -12.84 18.03
CA VAL A 519 28.50 -13.59 18.02
C VAL A 519 28.69 -14.42 19.29
N THR A 520 29.36 -15.55 19.15
CA THR A 520 29.78 -16.40 20.28
C THR A 520 31.21 -16.05 20.69
N LEU A 521 31.42 -15.74 21.96
CA LEU A 521 32.74 -15.37 22.48
C LEU A 521 33.69 -16.59 22.51
N PRO A 522 34.91 -16.48 21.98
CA PRO A 522 35.83 -17.62 21.90
C PRO A 522 36.54 -17.94 23.22
N SER A 523 36.66 -16.98 24.12
CA SER A 523 37.46 -17.10 25.36
C SER A 523 36.88 -16.29 26.51
N ASN A 524 37.33 -16.55 27.73
CA ASN A 524 37.05 -15.66 28.86
C ASN A 524 37.91 -14.39 28.76
N GLY A 525 37.35 -13.24 29.13
CA GLY A 525 38.11 -12.00 29.30
C GLY A 525 37.33 -10.75 28.91
N THR A 526 38.05 -9.64 28.82
CA THR A 526 37.52 -8.34 28.40
C THR A 526 37.32 -8.28 26.89
N TYR A 527 36.16 -7.77 26.48
CA TYR A 527 35.80 -7.49 25.09
C TYR A 527 35.43 -6.02 24.93
N PHE A 528 35.56 -5.54 23.68
CA PHE A 528 35.32 -4.15 23.31
C PHE A 528 34.29 -4.10 22.18
N VAL A 529 33.22 -3.31 22.37
CA VAL A 529 32.27 -2.93 21.33
C VAL A 529 32.65 -1.54 20.86
N GLU A 530 32.79 -1.37 19.56
CA GLU A 530 33.05 -0.11 18.90
C GLU A 530 31.83 0.27 18.06
N VAL A 531 31.41 1.53 18.13
CA VAL A 531 30.38 2.14 17.26
C VAL A 531 31.01 3.30 16.51
N VAL A 532 30.80 3.36 15.19
CA VAL A 532 31.28 4.45 14.33
C VAL A 532 30.23 4.79 13.27
N ASP A 533 30.38 5.97 12.65
CA ASP A 533 29.75 6.29 11.37
C ASP A 533 30.65 5.84 10.21
N VAL A 534 30.17 5.00 9.30
CA VAL A 534 30.98 4.50 8.16
C VAL A 534 31.28 5.57 7.11
N GLN A 535 30.53 6.67 7.11
CA GLN A 535 30.75 7.81 6.24
C GLN A 535 31.66 8.87 6.89
N HIS A 536 32.18 8.59 8.10
CA HIS A 536 33.05 9.48 8.87
C HIS A 536 32.40 10.80 9.31
N ASN A 537 31.07 10.86 9.31
CA ASN A 537 30.32 12.02 9.78
C ASN A 537 30.15 12.00 11.31
N GLY A 538 29.62 13.09 11.86
CA GLY A 538 29.25 13.21 13.27
C GLY A 538 28.67 14.59 13.58
N GLY A 539 27.95 14.70 14.69
CA GLY A 539 27.28 15.91 15.12
C GLY A 539 26.07 15.65 16.02
N PRO A 540 25.39 16.71 16.50
CA PRO A 540 24.28 16.63 17.46
C PRO A 540 23.05 15.81 17.01
N GLU A 541 22.97 15.45 15.74
CA GLU A 541 21.94 14.59 15.16
C GLU A 541 22.33 13.10 15.08
N TYR A 542 23.62 12.76 15.20
CA TYR A 542 24.18 11.39 15.06
C TYR A 542 24.04 10.56 16.34
N ALA A 543 22.92 10.70 17.01
CA ALA A 543 22.60 9.92 18.20
C ALA A 543 22.29 8.47 17.84
N TYR A 544 22.51 7.56 18.78
CA TYR A 544 22.19 6.15 18.66
C TYR A 544 21.80 5.52 19.99
N ARG A 545 21.16 4.35 19.92
CA ARG A 545 20.96 3.43 21.05
C ARG A 545 21.65 2.10 20.77
N LEU A 546 22.73 1.82 21.50
CA LEU A 546 23.46 0.56 21.42
C LEU A 546 22.95 -0.40 22.50
N ARG A 547 22.26 -1.46 22.10
CA ARG A 547 21.91 -2.58 22.97
C ARG A 547 23.06 -3.57 23.00
N VAL A 548 23.62 -3.84 24.18
CA VAL A 548 24.59 -4.93 24.41
C VAL A 548 24.01 -5.92 25.43
N SER A 549 23.68 -7.13 24.99
CA SER A 549 23.05 -8.14 25.85
C SER A 549 23.32 -9.58 25.39
N MET A 550 22.95 -10.55 26.23
CA MET A 550 22.68 -11.91 25.73
C MET A 550 21.46 -11.89 24.78
N PRO A 551 21.29 -12.87 23.87
CA PRO A 551 20.12 -12.97 23.02
C PRO A 551 18.80 -12.85 23.79
N ARG A 552 17.89 -12.02 23.27
CA ARG A 552 16.51 -11.85 23.71
C ARG A 552 15.55 -12.35 22.62
N PRO A 553 15.40 -13.68 22.44
CA PRO A 553 14.52 -14.23 21.41
C PRO A 553 13.10 -13.66 21.52
N ASP A 554 12.61 -13.06 20.45
CA ASP A 554 11.26 -12.50 20.36
C ASP A 554 10.78 -12.53 18.90
N PHE A 555 9.56 -12.08 18.67
CA PHE A 555 9.00 -11.92 17.35
C PHE A 555 8.08 -10.70 17.24
N ALA A 556 7.94 -10.18 16.03
CA ALA A 556 6.87 -9.27 15.64
C ALA A 556 6.13 -9.84 14.43
N LEU A 557 4.89 -9.39 14.23
CA LEU A 557 4.04 -9.88 13.14
C LEU A 557 3.62 -8.75 12.21
N ARG A 558 3.52 -9.05 10.91
CA ARG A 558 2.81 -8.24 9.90
C ARG A 558 1.71 -9.06 9.27
N VAL A 559 0.59 -8.44 8.91
CA VAL A 559 -0.50 -9.11 8.16
C VAL A 559 -0.82 -8.35 6.89
N THR A 560 -0.84 -9.06 5.75
CA THR A 560 -1.14 -8.47 4.44
C THR A 560 -2.24 -9.22 3.69
N PRO A 561 -3.06 -8.52 2.89
CA PRO A 561 -3.20 -7.06 2.84
C PRO A 561 -3.96 -6.51 4.06
N SER A 562 -3.83 -5.19 4.31
CA SER A 562 -4.61 -4.48 5.34
C SER A 562 -6.08 -4.33 4.92
N SER A 563 -6.39 -4.29 3.62
CA SER A 563 -7.75 -4.30 3.09
C SER A 563 -8.11 -5.66 2.51
N VAL A 564 -9.02 -6.39 3.17
CA VAL A 564 -9.44 -7.74 2.75
C VAL A 564 -10.86 -7.72 2.21
N ASN A 565 -11.06 -8.36 1.06
CA ASN A 565 -12.36 -8.45 0.40
C ASN A 565 -12.83 -9.90 0.29
N LEU A 566 -14.05 -10.17 0.75
CA LEU A 566 -14.68 -11.47 0.60
C LEU A 566 -16.20 -11.38 0.57
N ARG A 567 -16.84 -12.46 0.14
CA ARG A 567 -18.30 -12.58 0.18
C ARG A 567 -18.74 -13.15 1.52
N ALA A 568 -19.99 -12.88 1.89
CA ALA A 568 -20.66 -13.55 3.01
C ALA A 568 -20.51 -15.09 2.91
N GLY A 569 -19.98 -15.72 3.96
CA GLY A 569 -19.65 -17.14 4.05
C GLY A 569 -18.46 -17.60 3.21
N GLY A 570 -17.83 -16.69 2.46
CA GLY A 570 -16.65 -16.97 1.65
C GLY A 570 -15.38 -17.06 2.48
N THR A 571 -14.32 -17.57 1.86
CA THR A 571 -12.99 -17.68 2.46
C THR A 571 -11.92 -17.15 1.52
N VAL A 572 -10.94 -16.45 2.09
CA VAL A 572 -9.85 -15.76 1.38
C VAL A 572 -8.53 -16.02 2.08
N ALA A 573 -7.43 -16.07 1.32
CA ALA A 573 -6.09 -16.16 1.90
C ALA A 573 -5.55 -14.78 2.28
N VAL A 574 -4.87 -14.70 3.41
CA VAL A 574 -4.06 -13.55 3.86
C VAL A 574 -2.69 -14.08 4.29
N THR A 575 -1.66 -13.25 4.20
CA THR A 575 -0.30 -13.64 4.59
C THR A 575 0.03 -13.02 5.94
N ILE A 576 0.58 -13.82 6.85
CA ILE A 576 1.13 -13.35 8.12
C ILE A 576 2.64 -13.57 8.06
N TYR A 577 3.40 -12.49 8.22
CA TYR A 577 4.85 -12.51 8.30
C TYR A 577 5.28 -12.53 9.77
N ALA A 578 6.33 -13.29 10.06
CA ALA A 578 7.00 -13.36 11.35
C ALA A 578 8.40 -12.78 11.22
N LEU A 579 8.60 -11.63 11.85
CA LEU A 579 9.90 -11.03 12.09
C LEU A 579 10.47 -11.68 13.35
N ARG A 580 11.60 -12.35 13.25
CA ARG A 580 12.15 -13.18 14.34
C ARG A 580 13.45 -12.56 14.82
N TYR A 581 13.50 -12.22 16.10
CA TYR A 581 14.63 -11.51 16.71
C TYR A 581 15.50 -12.47 17.53
N ASP A 582 16.80 -12.19 17.58
CA ASP A 582 17.79 -12.86 18.43
C ASP A 582 17.72 -14.40 18.43
N GLY A 583 17.52 -14.98 17.24
CA GLY A 583 17.49 -16.43 17.06
C GLY A 583 16.20 -17.12 17.49
N PHE A 584 15.08 -16.40 17.60
CA PHE A 584 13.79 -17.01 17.89
C PHE A 584 13.31 -17.98 16.79
N THR A 585 13.19 -19.28 17.13
CA THR A 585 12.88 -20.36 16.17
C THR A 585 11.60 -21.13 16.48
N ASN A 586 10.86 -20.74 17.53
CA ASN A 586 9.64 -21.46 17.90
C ASN A 586 8.47 -21.17 16.95
N ALA A 587 7.55 -22.13 16.86
CA ALA A 587 6.30 -21.92 16.14
C ALA A 587 5.44 -20.85 16.82
N ILE A 588 4.70 -20.08 16.01
CA ILE A 588 3.82 -19.00 16.47
C ILE A 588 2.38 -19.39 16.15
N ASN A 589 1.51 -19.44 17.17
CA ASN A 589 0.07 -19.65 16.99
C ASN A 589 -0.61 -18.30 16.73
N VAL A 590 -1.37 -18.17 15.65
CA VAL A 590 -2.06 -16.92 15.28
C VAL A 590 -3.56 -17.02 15.43
N ALA A 591 -4.19 -15.98 15.95
CA ALA A 591 -5.63 -15.93 16.20
C ALA A 591 -6.23 -14.56 15.87
N LEU A 592 -7.55 -14.52 15.68
CA LEU A 592 -8.28 -13.26 15.65
C LEU A 592 -8.53 -12.80 17.08
N LYS A 593 -8.18 -11.55 17.37
CA LYS A 593 -8.46 -10.89 18.65
C LYS A 593 -9.77 -10.14 18.56
N ASP A 594 -10.68 -10.39 19.52
CA ASP A 594 -11.96 -9.67 19.69
C ASP A 594 -12.80 -9.56 18.40
N ALA A 595 -12.70 -10.55 17.50
CA ALA A 595 -13.39 -10.49 16.22
C ALA A 595 -14.91 -10.66 16.38
N PRO A 596 -15.71 -9.91 15.59
CA PRO A 596 -17.15 -10.11 15.57
C PRO A 596 -17.56 -11.55 15.22
N GLU A 597 -18.73 -11.97 15.70
CA GLU A 597 -19.21 -13.34 15.55
C GLU A 597 -19.21 -13.79 14.08
N GLY A 598 -18.63 -14.96 13.84
CA GLY A 598 -18.66 -15.65 12.54
C GLY A 598 -17.41 -15.46 11.68
N PHE A 599 -16.50 -14.57 12.03
CA PHE A 599 -15.15 -14.56 11.43
C PHE A 599 -14.29 -15.69 12.00
N LYS A 600 -13.49 -16.34 11.15
CA LYS A 600 -12.60 -17.44 11.55
C LYS A 600 -11.29 -17.41 10.77
N LEU A 601 -10.17 -17.68 11.44
CA LEU A 601 -8.90 -17.99 10.79
C LEU A 601 -8.69 -19.51 10.73
N GLY A 602 -8.09 -19.98 9.64
CA GLY A 602 -7.66 -21.37 9.44
C GLY A 602 -6.19 -21.42 9.03
N GLY A 603 -5.50 -22.50 9.40
CA GLY A 603 -4.05 -22.64 9.17
C GLY A 603 -3.21 -21.80 10.13
N THR A 604 -3.62 -21.75 11.40
CA THR A 604 -3.23 -20.76 12.40
C THR A 604 -1.84 -20.96 13.04
N ILE A 605 -0.91 -21.60 12.35
CA ILE A 605 0.44 -21.85 12.88
C ILE A 605 1.46 -21.34 11.86
N ILE A 606 2.40 -20.52 12.31
CA ILE A 606 3.65 -20.21 11.59
C ILE A 606 4.70 -21.22 12.10
N PRO A 607 5.07 -22.23 11.32
CA PRO A 607 5.96 -23.29 11.79
C PRO A 607 7.39 -22.81 12.03
N GLY A 608 8.01 -23.29 13.12
CA GLY A 608 9.46 -23.23 13.36
C GLY A 608 10.11 -21.90 12.95
N THR A 609 11.05 -21.97 12.01
CA THR A 609 11.84 -20.84 11.49
C THR A 609 11.22 -20.15 10.26
N GLN A 610 9.97 -20.44 9.90
CA GLN A 610 9.35 -19.81 8.74
C GLN A 610 9.11 -18.32 9.01
N GLU A 611 9.45 -17.49 8.02
CA GLU A 611 9.29 -16.03 8.06
C GLU A 611 7.89 -15.59 7.66
N GLN A 612 7.07 -16.49 7.11
CA GLN A 612 5.69 -16.19 6.77
C GLN A 612 4.84 -17.47 6.67
N VAL A 613 3.53 -17.30 6.76
CA VAL A 613 2.56 -18.34 6.40
C VAL A 613 1.32 -17.70 5.74
N ARG A 614 0.75 -18.38 4.75
CA ARG A 614 -0.58 -18.04 4.24
C ARG A 614 -1.64 -18.72 5.10
N VAL A 615 -2.53 -17.92 5.68
CA VAL A 615 -3.70 -18.39 6.45
C VAL A 615 -4.97 -18.05 5.69
N THR A 616 -6.09 -18.64 6.07
CA THR A 616 -7.38 -18.31 5.46
C THR A 616 -8.32 -17.62 6.44
N LEU A 617 -8.89 -16.49 6.04
CA LEU A 617 -9.95 -15.79 6.73
C LEU A 617 -11.31 -16.17 6.13
N THR A 618 -12.22 -16.67 6.95
CA THR A 618 -13.61 -16.97 6.61
C THR A 618 -14.52 -15.88 7.17
N ALA A 619 -15.44 -15.37 6.34
CA ALA A 619 -16.44 -14.38 6.75
C ALA A 619 -17.68 -15.03 7.36
N PRO A 620 -18.45 -14.26 8.18
CA PRO A 620 -19.78 -14.66 8.60
C PRO A 620 -20.70 -14.92 7.40
N PRO A 621 -21.75 -15.75 7.55
CA PRO A 621 -22.66 -16.12 6.46
C PRO A 621 -23.52 -14.96 5.94
N LEU A 622 -23.52 -13.81 6.64
CA LEU A 622 -24.26 -12.61 6.27
C LEU A 622 -23.31 -11.50 5.83
N ALA A 623 -23.72 -10.77 4.79
CA ALA A 623 -23.01 -9.60 4.31
C ALA A 623 -23.05 -8.48 5.37
N GLN A 624 -21.98 -7.69 5.42
CA GLN A 624 -21.87 -6.55 6.33
C GLN A 624 -22.19 -5.26 5.58
N THR A 625 -22.79 -4.29 6.27
CA THR A 625 -23.14 -2.99 5.69
C THR A 625 -21.96 -2.03 5.63
N GLN A 626 -20.95 -2.23 6.49
CA GLN A 626 -19.74 -1.44 6.59
C GLN A 626 -18.52 -2.38 6.69
N PRO A 627 -17.33 -1.93 6.28
CA PRO A 627 -16.09 -2.66 6.52
C PRO A 627 -15.83 -2.89 8.03
N VAL A 628 -15.49 -4.12 8.39
CA VAL A 628 -15.23 -4.53 9.77
C VAL A 628 -13.75 -4.42 10.08
N ALA A 629 -13.37 -3.79 11.18
CA ALA A 629 -12.00 -3.82 11.67
C ALA A 629 -11.71 -5.18 12.33
N LEU A 630 -10.62 -5.83 11.94
CA LEU A 630 -10.14 -7.06 12.60
C LEU A 630 -8.74 -6.83 13.17
N LYS A 631 -8.39 -7.60 14.19
CA LYS A 631 -7.04 -7.65 14.77
C LYS A 631 -6.56 -9.10 14.76
N VAL A 632 -5.29 -9.29 14.44
CA VAL A 632 -4.61 -10.58 14.50
C VAL A 632 -3.56 -10.51 15.60
N GLU A 633 -3.45 -11.56 16.40
CA GLU A 633 -2.40 -11.72 17.40
C GLU A 633 -1.69 -13.06 17.23
N GLY A 634 -0.40 -13.08 17.57
CA GLY A 634 0.43 -14.28 17.63
C GLY A 634 0.82 -14.59 19.05
N THR A 635 0.86 -15.87 19.39
CA THR A 635 1.25 -16.37 20.70
C THR A 635 2.31 -17.46 20.54
N ALA A 636 3.41 -17.32 21.25
CA ALA A 636 4.47 -18.32 21.29
C ALA A 636 5.09 -18.42 22.69
N THR A 637 5.81 -19.52 22.95
CA THR A 637 6.55 -19.69 24.20
C THR A 637 7.97 -19.17 24.04
N ILE A 638 8.41 -18.27 24.91
CA ILE A 638 9.76 -17.73 24.99
C ILE A 638 10.28 -17.97 26.41
N LYS A 639 11.39 -18.72 26.54
CA LYS A 639 12.01 -19.06 27.84
C LYS A 639 10.99 -19.60 28.88
N GLY A 640 10.03 -20.41 28.42
CA GLY A 640 8.96 -21.00 29.27
C GLY A 640 7.72 -20.12 29.49
N ASN A 641 7.76 -18.85 29.09
CA ASN A 641 6.63 -17.92 29.23
C ASN A 641 5.84 -17.79 27.92
N VAL A 642 4.52 -17.73 28.03
CA VAL A 642 3.65 -17.45 26.88
C VAL A 642 3.65 -15.95 26.61
N VAL A 643 4.06 -15.57 25.41
CA VAL A 643 4.15 -14.17 24.96
C VAL A 643 3.21 -13.96 23.79
N THR A 644 2.46 -12.85 23.83
CA THR A 644 1.52 -12.45 22.78
C THR A 644 1.98 -11.16 22.12
N ARG A 645 1.87 -11.10 20.77
CA ARG A 645 2.25 -9.97 19.93
C ARG A 645 1.13 -9.68 18.94
N GLN A 646 0.68 -8.44 18.87
CA GLN A 646 -0.31 -8.03 17.86
C GLN A 646 0.38 -7.90 16.50
N ALA A 647 -0.27 -8.40 15.44
CA ALA A 647 0.19 -8.17 14.08
C ALA A 647 -0.14 -6.74 13.63
N VAL A 648 0.85 -6.06 13.04
CA VAL A 648 0.65 -4.76 12.41
C VAL A 648 0.06 -4.98 11.02
N PRO A 649 -1.11 -4.39 10.69
CA PRO A 649 -1.64 -4.41 9.33
C PRO A 649 -0.64 -3.78 8.36
N SER A 650 -0.48 -4.34 7.17
CA SER A 650 0.47 -3.80 6.19
C SER A 650 0.01 -4.05 4.75
N GLU A 651 0.49 -3.20 3.85
CA GLU A 651 0.48 -3.43 2.42
C GLU A 651 1.84 -3.96 1.98
N ASP A 652 1.84 -4.98 1.12
CA ASP A 652 3.05 -5.50 0.50
C ASP A 652 3.29 -4.74 -0.81
N MET A 653 4.07 -3.65 -0.71
CA MET A 653 4.25 -2.65 -1.77
C MET A 653 5.54 -2.88 -2.54
N MET A 654 5.49 -2.76 -3.87
CA MET A 654 6.67 -2.89 -4.73
C MET A 654 7.31 -1.51 -4.96
N GLN A 655 8.56 -1.36 -4.55
CA GLN A 655 9.50 -0.39 -5.10
C GLN A 655 9.95 -0.87 -6.48
N ALA A 656 10.27 0.07 -7.38
CA ALA A 656 10.80 -0.20 -8.72
C ALA A 656 11.70 -1.45 -8.83
N PHE A 657 11.59 -2.20 -9.92
CA PHE A 657 12.38 -3.42 -10.18
C PHE A 657 12.19 -4.59 -9.19
N PHE A 658 10.98 -4.78 -8.64
CA PHE A 658 10.59 -5.93 -7.79
C PHE A 658 11.07 -5.93 -6.34
N TYR A 659 11.70 -4.86 -5.83
CA TYR A 659 11.94 -4.72 -4.38
C TYR A 659 10.60 -4.55 -3.66
N ARG A 660 10.36 -5.29 -2.58
CA ARG A 660 9.06 -5.30 -1.88
C ARG A 660 9.20 -4.97 -0.41
N HIS A 661 8.24 -4.21 0.09
CA HIS A 661 8.25 -3.62 1.42
C HIS A 661 6.93 -3.86 2.12
N LEU A 662 7.01 -4.22 3.41
CA LEU A 662 5.83 -4.33 4.27
C LEU A 662 5.52 -2.96 4.88
N VAL A 663 4.72 -2.16 4.18
CA VAL A 663 4.36 -0.81 4.59
C VAL A 663 3.22 -0.85 5.60
N PRO A 664 3.42 -0.37 6.85
CA PRO A 664 2.38 -0.39 7.88
C PRO A 664 1.11 0.39 7.50
N SER A 665 -0.02 -0.05 8.04
CA SER A 665 -1.32 0.60 7.97
C SER A 665 -1.94 0.66 9.36
N GLU A 666 -2.75 1.68 9.65
CA GLU A 666 -3.41 1.87 10.94
C GLU A 666 -4.37 0.72 11.27
N GLU A 667 -5.10 0.22 10.28
CA GLU A 667 -6.19 -0.73 10.50
C GLU A 667 -6.25 -1.85 9.45
N MET A 668 -6.48 -3.08 9.91
CA MET A 668 -6.93 -4.16 9.02
C MET A 668 -8.44 -4.09 8.88
N ARG A 669 -8.94 -3.80 7.67
CA ARG A 669 -10.36 -3.65 7.35
C ARG A 669 -10.84 -4.72 6.39
N VAL A 670 -12.00 -5.29 6.69
CA VAL A 670 -12.58 -6.41 5.95
C VAL A 670 -13.94 -6.05 5.37
N GLY A 671 -14.03 -5.98 4.04
CA GLY A 671 -15.27 -5.81 3.30
C GLY A 671 -15.96 -7.14 3.04
N VAL A 672 -17.16 -7.33 3.61
CA VAL A 672 -17.97 -8.55 3.41
C VAL A 672 -19.18 -8.28 2.51
N GLY A 673 -19.00 -8.48 1.20
CA GLY A 673 -20.02 -8.23 0.19
C GLY A 673 -21.00 -9.40 -0.02
N GLY A 674 -22.14 -9.13 -0.67
CA GLY A 674 -23.14 -10.15 -1.00
C GLY A 674 -24.58 -9.66 -0.83
N ARG A 675 -25.56 -10.52 -1.11
CA ARG A 675 -26.97 -10.16 -0.86
C ARG A 675 -27.23 -10.22 0.64
N ALA A 676 -27.32 -9.06 1.29
CA ALA A 676 -28.11 -8.94 2.52
C ALA A 676 -29.57 -9.05 2.12
N LYS A 677 -30.26 -10.20 2.29
CA LYS A 677 -31.70 -10.23 1.99
C LYS A 677 -32.54 -11.11 2.91
N SER A 678 -33.59 -10.44 3.40
CA SER A 678 -34.93 -10.94 3.71
C SER A 678 -35.03 -11.94 4.86
N LYS A 679 -36.06 -11.75 5.68
CA LYS A 679 -36.50 -12.62 6.79
C LYS A 679 -36.82 -14.07 6.38
N GLN A 680 -36.48 -14.53 5.17
CA GLN A 680 -36.78 -15.88 4.70
C GLN A 680 -35.53 -16.77 4.59
N LYS A 681 -35.48 -17.68 5.57
CA LYS A 681 -34.73 -18.94 5.66
C LYS A 681 -33.21 -18.82 5.86
N LYS A 682 -32.82 -19.08 7.11
CA LYS A 682 -31.53 -19.59 7.61
C LYS A 682 -31.08 -20.88 6.88
N LYS A 683 -30.99 -20.91 5.56
CA LYS A 683 -30.28 -22.00 4.88
C LYS A 683 -28.83 -21.57 4.74
N GLN A 684 -28.02 -21.95 5.74
CA GLN A 684 -26.56 -22.00 5.60
C GLN A 684 -26.25 -22.72 4.28
N VAL A 685 -25.55 -22.05 3.37
CA VAL A 685 -24.86 -22.78 2.30
C VAL A 685 -23.83 -23.65 3.01
N PRO A 686 -23.87 -24.99 2.88
CA PRO A 686 -22.95 -25.83 3.63
C PRO A 686 -21.53 -25.54 3.13
N ALA A 687 -20.61 -25.23 4.06
CA ALA A 687 -19.22 -24.96 3.73
C ALA A 687 -18.51 -26.24 3.29
N VAL A 688 -17.57 -26.14 2.35
CA VAL A 688 -16.64 -27.23 2.05
C VAL A 688 -15.81 -27.52 3.30
N LYS A 689 -15.79 -28.76 3.75
CA LYS A 689 -15.01 -29.19 4.92
C LYS A 689 -13.94 -30.19 4.50
N VAL A 690 -12.74 -30.03 5.03
CA VAL A 690 -11.70 -31.07 4.92
C VAL A 690 -12.05 -32.17 5.91
N ILE A 691 -12.16 -33.41 5.42
CA ILE A 691 -12.46 -34.61 6.23
C ILE A 691 -11.18 -35.42 6.50
N SER A 692 -10.12 -35.22 5.71
CA SER A 692 -8.82 -35.83 5.99
C SER A 692 -8.30 -35.43 7.37
N ALA A 693 -7.53 -36.33 7.99
CA ALA A 693 -6.73 -35.99 9.16
C ALA A 693 -5.76 -34.85 8.81
N LEU A 694 -5.60 -33.91 9.73
CA LEU A 694 -4.71 -32.77 9.62
C LEU A 694 -3.58 -32.89 10.67
N PRO A 695 -2.34 -32.50 10.36
CA PRO A 695 -1.87 -32.06 9.04
C PRO A 695 -1.87 -33.19 8.00
N VAL A 696 -2.04 -32.83 6.73
CA VAL A 696 -1.93 -33.78 5.61
C VAL A 696 -0.47 -34.18 5.47
N ARG A 697 -0.19 -35.46 5.67
CA ARG A 697 1.16 -36.01 5.53
C ARG A 697 1.46 -36.32 4.05
N ILE A 698 2.46 -35.65 3.50
CA ILE A 698 2.87 -35.79 2.09
C ILE A 698 4.24 -36.49 2.05
N PRO A 699 4.34 -37.75 1.57
CA PRO A 699 5.63 -38.41 1.44
C PRO A 699 6.51 -37.70 0.41
N ALA A 700 7.80 -37.51 0.69
CA ALA A 700 8.75 -36.93 -0.26
C ALA A 700 8.89 -37.81 -1.53
N GLY A 701 8.65 -37.22 -2.71
CA GLY A 701 8.62 -37.96 -3.98
C GLY A 701 7.42 -38.91 -4.13
N GLY A 702 6.36 -38.71 -3.34
CA GLY A 702 5.17 -39.55 -3.28
C GLY A 702 3.88 -38.78 -3.53
N THR A 703 2.75 -39.37 -3.15
CA THR A 703 1.41 -38.79 -3.31
C THR A 703 0.64 -38.78 -2.00
N ALA A 704 -0.30 -37.84 -1.88
CA ALA A 704 -1.21 -37.73 -0.74
C ALA A 704 -2.62 -37.41 -1.22
N VAL A 705 -3.64 -37.88 -0.49
CA VAL A 705 -5.05 -37.66 -0.84
C VAL A 705 -5.73 -36.82 0.24
N ILE A 706 -6.35 -35.72 -0.20
CA ILE A 706 -7.21 -34.87 0.64
C ILE A 706 -8.66 -35.19 0.32
N LYS A 707 -9.43 -35.58 1.33
CA LYS A 707 -10.87 -35.83 1.25
C LYS A 707 -11.63 -34.59 1.70
N LEU A 708 -12.59 -34.18 0.89
CA LEU A 708 -13.45 -33.01 1.11
C LEU A 708 -14.91 -33.44 1.18
N ASN A 709 -15.66 -32.83 2.10
CA ASN A 709 -17.10 -32.82 2.04
C ASN A 709 -17.53 -31.64 1.18
N ILE A 710 -18.13 -31.91 0.03
CA ILE A 710 -18.66 -30.88 -0.87
C ILE A 710 -20.20 -31.01 -0.89
N PRO A 711 -20.96 -29.92 -0.72
CA PRO A 711 -22.41 -29.94 -0.87
C PRO A 711 -22.85 -30.48 -2.24
N GLY A 712 -23.93 -31.27 -2.30
CA GLY A 712 -24.40 -31.91 -3.53
C GLY A 712 -24.62 -30.95 -4.72
N ASP A 713 -25.08 -29.72 -4.45
CA ASP A 713 -25.28 -28.68 -5.48
C ASP A 713 -23.97 -28.16 -6.10
N LEU A 714 -22.84 -28.28 -5.39
CA LEU A 714 -21.49 -27.94 -5.88
C LEU A 714 -20.88 -29.13 -6.64
N ALA A 715 -21.13 -30.36 -6.20
CA ALA A 715 -20.68 -31.58 -6.89
C ALA A 715 -21.25 -31.71 -8.31
N ALA A 716 -22.43 -31.12 -8.56
CA ALA A 716 -23.08 -31.06 -9.87
C ALA A 716 -22.53 -29.96 -10.81
N LYS A 717 -21.67 -29.06 -10.33
CA LYS A 717 -21.07 -27.97 -11.14
C LYS A 717 -19.68 -28.37 -11.64
N LYS A 718 -19.31 -27.93 -12.84
CA LYS A 718 -17.95 -28.08 -13.39
C LYS A 718 -16.98 -27.14 -12.64
N ILE A 719 -16.43 -27.63 -11.54
CA ILE A 719 -15.47 -26.89 -10.68
C ILE A 719 -14.05 -27.33 -11.01
N ASP A 720 -13.16 -26.36 -11.13
CA ASP A 720 -11.71 -26.54 -11.14
C ASP A 720 -11.12 -26.18 -9.78
N LEU A 721 -10.17 -26.98 -9.32
CA LEU A 721 -9.36 -26.67 -8.14
C LEU A 721 -7.91 -26.46 -8.56
N GLU A 722 -7.27 -25.49 -7.94
CA GLU A 722 -5.86 -25.17 -8.15
C GLU A 722 -5.21 -24.82 -6.83
N LEU A 723 -3.94 -25.20 -6.66
CA LEU A 723 -3.14 -24.69 -5.56
C LEU A 723 -2.76 -23.24 -5.87
N ASP A 724 -3.13 -22.36 -4.95
CA ASP A 724 -2.78 -20.95 -4.99
C ASP A 724 -1.44 -20.79 -4.26
N ASP A 725 -0.40 -20.38 -4.98
CA ASP A 725 0.99 -20.28 -4.50
C ASP A 725 1.47 -21.53 -3.75
N PRO A 726 1.57 -22.69 -4.44
CA PRO A 726 1.96 -23.94 -3.79
C PRO A 726 3.39 -23.89 -3.26
N PRO A 727 3.68 -24.57 -2.13
CA PRO A 727 5.05 -24.76 -1.69
C PRO A 727 5.87 -25.48 -2.77
N ALA A 728 7.13 -25.11 -2.91
CA ALA A 728 8.04 -25.68 -3.90
C ALA A 728 8.00 -27.22 -3.88
N GLY A 729 7.88 -27.84 -5.05
CA GLY A 729 7.79 -29.29 -5.19
C GLY A 729 6.42 -29.91 -4.95
N VAL A 730 5.42 -29.21 -4.41
CA VAL A 730 4.06 -29.76 -4.20
C VAL A 730 3.12 -29.30 -5.30
N ARG A 731 2.36 -30.24 -5.88
CA ARG A 731 1.38 -29.93 -6.92
C ARG A 731 0.08 -30.70 -6.77
N LEU A 732 -1.01 -30.09 -7.23
CA LEU A 732 -2.30 -30.75 -7.40
C LEU A 732 -2.28 -31.54 -8.70
N VAL A 733 -2.43 -32.86 -8.60
CA VAL A 733 -2.41 -33.79 -9.74
C VAL A 733 -3.80 -33.99 -10.31
N LYS A 734 -4.78 -34.22 -9.43
CA LYS A 734 -6.13 -34.58 -9.84
C LYS A 734 -7.16 -34.14 -8.81
N PHE A 735 -8.32 -33.71 -9.30
CA PHE A 735 -9.54 -33.53 -8.52
C PHE A 735 -10.60 -34.52 -9.00
N SER A 736 -11.25 -35.22 -8.08
CA SER A 736 -12.29 -36.20 -8.36
C SER A 736 -13.53 -35.93 -7.50
N SER A 737 -14.64 -35.60 -8.16
CA SER A 737 -15.96 -35.45 -7.50
C SER A 737 -16.62 -36.82 -7.35
N MET A 738 -17.15 -37.13 -6.16
CA MET A 738 -17.86 -38.36 -5.84
C MET A 738 -19.23 -38.05 -5.21
N PRO A 739 -20.21 -38.97 -5.24
CA PRO A 739 -21.53 -38.73 -4.65
C PRO A 739 -21.51 -38.35 -3.15
N SER A 740 -20.49 -38.79 -2.42
CA SER A 740 -20.31 -38.56 -0.97
C SER A 740 -19.29 -37.47 -0.62
N GLY A 741 -18.70 -36.77 -1.60
CA GLY A 741 -17.66 -35.76 -1.36
C GLY A 741 -16.73 -35.55 -2.55
N ALA A 742 -15.48 -35.16 -2.31
CA ALA A 742 -14.47 -35.09 -3.35
C ALA A 742 -13.07 -35.40 -2.83
N GLU A 743 -12.18 -35.76 -3.74
CA GLU A 743 -10.79 -36.08 -3.46
C GLU A 743 -9.84 -35.22 -4.28
N ILE A 744 -8.77 -34.77 -3.63
CA ILE A 744 -7.66 -34.07 -4.25
C ILE A 744 -6.41 -34.95 -4.09
N LEU A 745 -5.85 -35.37 -5.22
CA LEU A 745 -4.56 -36.06 -5.26
C LEU A 745 -3.45 -35.04 -5.42
N LEU A 746 -2.52 -35.04 -4.46
CA LEU A 746 -1.29 -34.27 -4.49
C LEU A 746 -0.12 -35.16 -4.88
N ALA A 747 0.92 -34.57 -5.46
CA ALA A 747 2.23 -35.19 -5.62
C ALA A 747 3.32 -34.22 -5.14
N SER A 748 4.41 -34.77 -4.64
CA SER A 748 5.61 -34.04 -4.27
C SER A 748 6.81 -34.43 -5.15
N ASP A 749 7.69 -33.47 -5.43
CA ASP A 749 9.00 -33.71 -6.04
C ASP A 749 10.06 -33.80 -4.94
N GLN A 750 10.68 -34.98 -4.82
CA GLN A 750 11.71 -35.28 -3.81
C GLN A 750 12.88 -34.29 -3.82
N LYS A 751 13.23 -33.71 -4.97
CA LYS A 751 14.36 -32.77 -5.08
C LYS A 751 14.03 -31.38 -4.58
N GLN A 752 12.74 -31.03 -4.51
CA GLN A 752 12.29 -29.68 -4.19
C GLN A 752 11.67 -29.58 -2.80
N VAL A 753 11.01 -30.64 -2.33
CA VAL A 753 10.46 -30.69 -0.97
C VAL A 753 11.53 -31.02 0.05
N LYS A 754 11.42 -30.43 1.24
CA LYS A 754 12.30 -30.75 2.38
C LYS A 754 11.55 -31.61 3.38
N GLU A 755 12.18 -32.66 3.92
CA GLU A 755 11.59 -33.45 5.00
C GLU A 755 11.38 -32.56 6.24
N GLY A 756 10.23 -32.72 6.92
CA GLY A 756 9.81 -31.86 8.01
C GLY A 756 9.29 -30.49 7.57
N GLN A 757 9.16 -30.23 6.26
CA GLN A 757 8.55 -29.00 5.77
C GLN A 757 7.07 -28.98 6.13
N GLU A 758 6.66 -27.95 6.86
CA GLU A 758 5.28 -27.70 7.26
C GLU A 758 4.71 -26.45 6.60
N GLY A 759 3.40 -26.24 6.69
CA GLY A 759 2.75 -25.02 6.23
C GLY A 759 1.28 -25.26 5.91
N ASN A 760 0.69 -24.38 5.09
CA ASN A 760 -0.68 -24.50 4.64
C ASN A 760 -0.77 -24.63 3.12
N LEU A 761 -1.57 -25.58 2.65
CA LEU A 761 -2.01 -25.63 1.27
C LEU A 761 -3.24 -24.73 1.11
N ILE A 762 -3.15 -23.75 0.22
CA ILE A 762 -4.25 -22.87 -0.15
C ILE A 762 -4.82 -23.34 -1.48
N ILE A 763 -6.11 -23.69 -1.49
CA ILE A 763 -6.76 -24.23 -2.68
C ILE A 763 -7.85 -23.26 -3.14
N ALA A 764 -7.68 -22.73 -4.34
CA ALA A 764 -8.67 -21.87 -4.99
C ALA A 764 -9.63 -22.72 -5.84
N ALA A 765 -10.92 -22.47 -5.70
CA ALA A 765 -11.96 -23.10 -6.50
C ALA A 765 -12.45 -22.15 -7.60
N TYR A 766 -12.58 -22.65 -8.82
CA TYR A 766 -13.02 -21.89 -10.00
C TYR A 766 -14.22 -22.56 -10.67
N LEU A 767 -15.12 -21.75 -11.23
CA LEU A 767 -16.21 -22.24 -12.09
C LEU A 767 -15.75 -22.25 -13.55
N ARG A 768 -15.91 -23.40 -14.24
CA ARG A 768 -15.72 -23.48 -15.70
C ARG A 768 -16.92 -22.86 -16.43
N SER A 769 -16.65 -22.04 -17.43
CA SER A 769 -17.67 -21.52 -18.36
C SER A 769 -17.79 -22.44 -19.59
N ASP A 770 -19.01 -22.77 -20.00
CA ASP A 770 -19.29 -23.55 -21.21
C ASP A 770 -19.42 -22.60 -22.42
N LYS A 771 -18.36 -22.45 -23.24
CA LYS A 771 -18.42 -21.77 -24.56
C LYS A 771 -17.52 -22.41 -25.65
N THR A 772 -17.85 -22.10 -26.90
CA THR A 772 -17.45 -22.73 -28.19
C THR A 772 -15.97 -22.58 -28.57
N GLU A 773 -15.51 -23.41 -29.53
CA GLU A 773 -14.10 -23.58 -29.93
C GLU A 773 -13.32 -22.29 -30.29
N LYS A 774 -13.98 -21.21 -30.71
CA LYS A 774 -13.33 -19.92 -30.98
C LYS A 774 -12.75 -19.24 -29.73
N ASP A 775 -13.31 -19.50 -28.54
CA ASP A 775 -12.83 -18.90 -27.28
C ASP A 775 -11.59 -19.61 -26.70
N LYS A 776 -11.26 -20.82 -27.19
CA LYS A 776 -10.13 -21.63 -26.70
C LYS A 776 -8.76 -21.01 -26.99
N GLN A 777 -8.63 -20.14 -27.99
CA GLN A 777 -7.36 -19.50 -28.35
C GLN A 777 -6.94 -18.36 -27.40
N SER A 778 -7.80 -17.90 -26.48
CA SER A 778 -7.51 -16.75 -25.59
C SER A 778 -7.18 -17.09 -24.13
N GLY A 779 -7.21 -18.38 -23.75
CA GLY A 779 -6.77 -18.85 -22.42
C GLY A 779 -7.58 -18.36 -21.19
N LYS A 780 -8.62 -17.53 -21.35
CA LYS A 780 -9.33 -16.91 -20.22
C LYS A 780 -10.82 -17.27 -20.19
N SER A 781 -11.20 -18.33 -19.43
CA SER A 781 -12.63 -18.57 -19.14
C SER A 781 -12.89 -19.36 -17.85
N ARG A 782 -12.30 -18.95 -16.73
CA ARG A 782 -12.64 -19.47 -15.39
C ARG A 782 -12.83 -18.33 -14.39
N VAL A 783 -13.80 -18.46 -13.48
CA VAL A 783 -14.11 -17.44 -12.45
C VAL A 783 -13.80 -18.02 -11.07
N LYS A 784 -12.93 -17.38 -10.27
CA LYS A 784 -12.68 -17.79 -8.88
C LYS A 784 -13.99 -17.69 -8.07
N LEU A 785 -14.37 -18.77 -7.40
CA LEU A 785 -15.60 -18.87 -6.61
C LEU A 785 -15.34 -18.61 -5.12
N THR A 786 -14.31 -19.25 -4.59
CA THR A 786 -13.86 -19.11 -3.19
C THR A 786 -12.48 -19.73 -3.07
N THR A 787 -11.82 -19.46 -1.94
CA THR A 787 -10.72 -20.28 -1.45
C THR A 787 -11.29 -21.31 -0.48
N LEU A 788 -10.73 -22.52 -0.40
CA LEU A 788 -11.04 -23.48 0.65
C LEU A 788 -10.36 -23.04 1.96
N PRO A 789 -10.83 -23.48 3.14
CA PRO A 789 -10.07 -23.32 4.38
C PRO A 789 -8.65 -23.86 4.22
N ALA A 790 -7.67 -23.19 4.82
CA ALA A 790 -6.28 -23.60 4.80
C ALA A 790 -6.14 -25.05 5.28
N ILE A 791 -5.32 -25.82 4.57
CA ILE A 791 -5.10 -27.23 4.86
C ILE A 791 -3.65 -27.38 5.34
N PRO A 792 -3.41 -27.53 6.65
CA PRO A 792 -2.08 -27.79 7.16
C PRO A 792 -1.48 -29.04 6.54
N PHE A 793 -0.19 -29.00 6.19
CA PHE A 793 0.54 -30.15 5.67
C PHE A 793 1.88 -30.32 6.36
N GLU A 794 2.43 -31.53 6.26
CA GLU A 794 3.76 -31.90 6.71
C GLU A 794 4.38 -32.83 5.65
N VAL A 795 5.62 -32.56 5.23
CA VAL A 795 6.37 -33.45 4.35
C VAL A 795 7.08 -34.51 5.19
N ILE A 796 6.74 -35.78 4.97
CA ILE A 796 7.32 -36.92 5.69
C ILE A 796 8.31 -37.68 4.82
N ALA A 797 9.21 -38.44 5.46
CA ALA A 797 10.08 -39.38 4.77
C ALA A 797 9.27 -40.33 3.87
N LYS A 798 9.84 -40.69 2.71
CA LYS A 798 9.26 -41.69 1.83
C LYS A 798 9.23 -43.04 2.55
N GLN A 799 8.04 -43.56 2.86
CA GLN A 799 7.93 -44.93 3.36
C GLN A 799 8.46 -45.89 2.28
N LYS A 800 9.44 -46.71 2.67
CA LYS A 800 10.10 -47.69 1.79
C LYS A 800 9.16 -48.81 1.36
#